data_AF-A0AAW1PJ92-F1
#
_entry.id   AF-A0AAW1PJ92-F1
#
_cell.length_a   1.000
_cell.length_b   1.000
_cell.length_c   1.000
_cell.angle_alpha   90.00
_cell.angle_beta   90.00
_cell.angle_gamma   90.00
#
_symmetry.space_group_name_H-M   'P 1'
#
loop_
_entity.id
_entity.type
_entity.pdbx_description
1 polymer ?
#
loop_
_entity_poly.entity_id
_entity_poly.type
_entity_poly.pdbx_seq_one_letter_code
_entity_poly.pdbx_strand_id
1 'polypeptide(L)'
;MATLGEGPVTPQEEQVKWLQEASTNVKRNAFYMKRAVDEDNMREALKYSAGLLVELRTSLLTPQKYFELYMQAFDELRHLEAFFKEHHTKGRSYADLYELVQHAGSVLPRLYLLCTVGSCYIRSKEAAAKEILKDLVEMCKGVQHPTRGLFLRSYLCQVSRGLLPDAGSEYEGEGGDINDAIDFLLVNFTEMNKLWVRMQHQGSQRDKDRREKERQQLADLVGKNLTYLSQLDGLDFTLYKDVVLPRIMEQIVSCKDDIAQQYLMQCVIQGFPDEFHLGTLETLLGACPELQSGVKVHIILASLLDRLARYAQTDPSVVDAFNKADAFGQLNAAASKVATQQAEMPAADVAAMYIALLGFTGSVYPDRLDSVDQVLAATHAALQSRATSRDARAEKQLVALLSIPLDKFDVVTVLGLNNYPHVMGLLAPATQKEMAVKIVQVILKNTTRVTSVEKVDMLFDFINPLIVDVEGTQDDTDEEDFADEQSLIARLIHQFHSEDTDVQHQILTAAHKRFLKGGPRRLKHTLPPLAFLALQTVQRIKAREEAGDALDSSCKTVLQFTHGLIAALAAVPMAETALQLFLAAAYSASEVARLELIAYEFFEQAFILYEEDIPDSRSEVTALQSIVGCLHRCRVFSAESRETLVHKATGYSGKLLKKPDQCRAVCSCSHLFWQDIPEGEDAGSSADGVQPPVRDADAVMVCLKRALKIANAAQQQSAVALKASDTSHVCLFVDILNHYLYYFEQGNTNITPSVLQSLLELVSNEMANDHCKKDAALEAFYRNTLKHIAWQKKREDGVGKLYEPLQI
;
A
#
# COMPACT_ATOMS: atom_id res chain seq x y z
N MET A 1 64.23 -23.06 -23.89
CA MET A 1 64.06 -21.60 -23.71
C MET A 1 62.82 -21.19 -24.48
N ALA A 2 61.65 -21.29 -23.82
CA ALA A 2 60.38 -20.86 -24.39
C ALA A 2 60.30 -19.34 -24.30
N THR A 3 60.02 -18.71 -25.44
CA THR A 3 59.67 -17.29 -25.55
C THR A 3 58.35 -17.04 -24.82
N LEU A 4 58.43 -16.36 -23.68
CA LEU A 4 57.27 -15.78 -22.99
C LEU A 4 56.70 -14.68 -23.89
N GLY A 5 55.67 -15.02 -24.66
CA GLY A 5 54.80 -14.03 -25.28
C GLY A 5 54.00 -13.34 -24.19
N GLU A 6 54.18 -12.02 -24.05
CA GLU A 6 53.25 -11.18 -23.31
C GLU A 6 51.86 -11.35 -23.93
N GLY A 7 50.90 -11.86 -23.16
CA GLY A 7 49.50 -11.92 -23.57
C GLY A 7 48.95 -10.51 -23.86
N PRO A 8 47.84 -10.39 -24.61
CA PRO A 8 47.26 -9.09 -24.92
C PRO A 8 46.87 -8.38 -23.62
N VAL A 9 47.57 -7.29 -23.31
CA VAL A 9 47.33 -6.45 -22.14
C VAL A 9 45.90 -5.91 -22.25
N THR A 10 45.12 -6.03 -21.18
CA THR A 10 43.75 -5.51 -21.21
C THR A 10 43.79 -3.97 -21.29
N PRO A 11 42.82 -3.31 -21.95
CA PRO A 11 42.80 -1.84 -22.05
C PRO A 11 42.83 -1.11 -20.70
N GLN A 12 42.43 -1.78 -19.61
CA GLN A 12 42.49 -1.24 -18.24
C GLN A 12 43.90 -1.29 -17.65
N GLU A 13 44.67 -2.34 -17.91
CA GLU A 13 46.05 -2.48 -17.45
C GLU A 13 47.00 -1.49 -18.16
N GLU A 14 46.74 -1.20 -19.44
CA GLU A 14 47.48 -0.16 -20.18
C GLU A 14 47.22 1.24 -19.59
N GLN A 15 45.98 1.56 -19.24
CA GLN A 15 45.61 2.82 -18.58
C GLN A 15 46.32 3.01 -17.24
N VAL A 16 46.46 1.93 -16.45
CA VAL A 16 47.17 1.98 -15.16
C VAL A 16 48.67 2.21 -15.37
N LYS A 17 49.28 1.56 -16.37
CA LYS A 17 50.70 1.79 -16.72
C LYS A 17 50.95 3.24 -17.13
N TRP A 18 50.13 3.78 -18.05
CA TRP A 18 50.26 5.18 -18.47
C TRP A 18 50.08 6.17 -17.31
N LEU A 19 49.14 5.90 -16.41
CA LEU A 19 48.96 6.73 -15.22
C LEU A 19 50.16 6.64 -14.28
N GLN A 20 50.73 5.45 -14.06
CA GLN A 20 51.90 5.27 -13.20
C GLN A 20 53.13 5.98 -13.75
N GLU A 21 53.36 5.91 -15.07
CA GLU A 21 54.44 6.64 -15.74
C GLU A 21 54.28 8.16 -15.59
N ALA A 22 53.09 8.68 -15.91
CA ALA A 22 52.78 10.11 -15.76
C ALA A 22 52.88 10.57 -14.29
N SER A 23 52.35 9.79 -13.33
CA SER A 23 52.43 10.10 -11.91
C SER A 23 53.87 10.09 -11.39
N THR A 24 54.70 9.18 -11.88
CA THR A 24 56.13 9.13 -11.52
C THR A 24 56.87 10.36 -12.03
N ASN A 25 56.58 10.81 -13.25
CA ASN A 25 57.14 12.04 -13.79
C ASN A 25 56.66 13.28 -13.03
N VAL A 26 55.38 13.35 -12.67
CA VAL A 26 54.81 14.42 -11.83
C VAL A 26 55.53 14.47 -10.48
N LYS A 27 55.67 13.33 -9.79
CA LYS A 27 56.38 13.27 -8.49
C LYS A 27 57.86 13.64 -8.61
N ARG A 28 58.54 13.21 -9.67
CA ARG A 28 59.94 13.57 -9.92
C ARG A 28 60.08 15.08 -10.12
N ASN A 29 59.26 15.68 -10.98
CA ASN A 29 59.30 17.12 -11.23
C ASN A 29 58.85 17.92 -10.00
N ALA A 30 57.87 17.43 -9.23
CA ALA A 30 57.44 18.02 -7.98
C ALA A 30 58.55 18.04 -6.91
N PHE A 31 59.34 16.96 -6.81
CA PHE A 31 60.48 16.92 -5.89
C PHE A 31 61.53 17.98 -6.24
N TYR A 32 61.91 18.08 -7.52
CA TYR A 32 62.85 19.12 -7.96
C TYR A 32 62.26 20.53 -7.87
N MET A 33 60.95 20.69 -8.06
CA MET A 33 60.26 21.95 -7.85
C MET A 33 60.32 22.38 -6.38
N LYS A 34 59.99 21.49 -5.42
CA LYS A 34 60.05 21.80 -3.98
C LYS A 34 61.47 22.16 -3.55
N ARG A 35 62.46 21.41 -4.03
CA ARG A 35 63.87 21.72 -3.77
C ARG A 35 64.27 23.09 -4.33
N ALA A 36 63.84 23.43 -5.55
CA ALA A 36 64.11 24.74 -6.14
C ALA A 36 63.38 25.88 -5.41
N VAL A 37 62.20 25.59 -4.84
CA VAL A 37 61.44 26.50 -3.96
C VAL A 37 62.21 26.74 -2.66
N ASP A 38 62.74 25.70 -2.02
CA ASP A 38 63.56 25.81 -0.80
C ASP A 38 64.89 26.57 -1.07
N GLU A 39 65.45 26.40 -2.27
CA GLU A 39 66.65 27.10 -2.74
C GLU A 39 66.37 28.53 -3.27
N ASP A 40 65.12 29.03 -3.18
CA ASP A 40 64.66 30.36 -3.66
C ASP A 40 64.91 30.62 -5.17
N ASN A 41 65.09 29.55 -5.96
CA ASN A 41 65.41 29.62 -7.39
C ASN A 41 64.14 29.60 -8.26
N MET A 42 63.54 30.77 -8.44
CA MET A 42 62.31 30.99 -9.21
C MET A 42 62.35 30.40 -10.63
N ARG A 43 63.48 30.53 -11.35
CA ARG A 43 63.57 30.11 -12.76
C ARG A 43 63.52 28.59 -12.89
N GLU A 44 64.17 27.89 -11.96
CA GLU A 44 64.12 26.44 -11.89
C GLU A 44 62.79 25.94 -11.37
N ALA A 45 62.20 26.60 -10.36
CA ALA A 45 60.86 26.29 -9.87
C ALA A 45 59.79 26.40 -10.98
N LEU A 46 59.84 27.46 -11.80
CA LEU A 46 58.96 27.62 -12.97
C LEU A 46 59.23 26.57 -14.07
N LYS A 47 60.49 26.19 -14.29
CA LYS A 47 60.84 25.16 -15.27
C LYS A 47 60.32 23.77 -14.85
N TYR A 48 60.49 23.39 -13.59
CA TYR A 48 60.02 22.10 -13.08
C TYR A 48 58.50 22.05 -12.92
N SER A 49 57.85 23.15 -12.52
CA SER A 49 56.39 23.25 -12.52
C SER A 49 55.80 23.19 -13.94
N ALA A 50 56.41 23.88 -14.91
CA ALA A 50 56.01 23.73 -16.31
C ALA A 50 56.22 22.28 -16.81
N GLY A 51 57.31 21.63 -16.43
CA GLY A 51 57.57 20.22 -16.74
C GLY A 51 56.55 19.26 -16.12
N LEU A 52 56.10 19.53 -14.90
CA LEU A 52 55.00 18.80 -14.24
C LEU A 52 53.69 18.95 -15.01
N LEU A 53 53.34 20.18 -15.40
CA LEU A 53 52.09 20.48 -16.10
C LEU A 53 52.06 20.00 -17.56
N VAL A 54 53.22 19.71 -18.16
CA VAL A 54 53.28 19.10 -19.49
C VAL A 54 52.65 17.71 -19.50
N GLU A 55 52.71 16.95 -18.40
CA GLU A 55 52.08 15.62 -18.29
C GLU A 55 50.55 15.69 -18.41
N LEU A 56 49.94 16.81 -18.00
CA LEU A 56 48.49 17.06 -18.18
C LEU A 56 48.09 17.25 -19.65
N ARG A 57 49.04 17.30 -20.59
CA ARG A 57 48.78 17.33 -22.04
C ARG A 57 48.54 15.95 -22.63
N THR A 58 48.56 14.87 -21.85
CA THR A 58 48.22 13.54 -22.38
C THR A 58 46.76 13.49 -22.84
N SER A 59 46.51 12.75 -23.93
CA SER A 59 45.15 12.36 -24.39
C SER A 59 44.89 10.86 -24.20
N LEU A 60 45.86 10.11 -23.67
CA LEU A 60 45.78 8.66 -23.58
C LEU A 60 44.95 8.20 -22.39
N LEU A 61 44.82 9.05 -21.35
CA LEU A 61 44.12 8.71 -20.12
C LEU A 61 42.60 8.87 -20.26
N THR A 62 41.86 7.95 -19.64
CA THR A 62 40.42 8.14 -19.39
C THR A 62 40.18 9.31 -18.43
N PRO A 63 39.00 9.96 -18.46
CA PRO A 63 38.69 11.09 -17.59
C PRO A 63 38.89 10.85 -16.09
N GLN A 64 38.59 9.64 -15.59
CA GLN A 64 38.84 9.30 -14.18
C GLN A 64 40.33 9.29 -13.85
N LYS A 65 41.15 8.66 -14.69
CA LYS A 65 42.60 8.60 -14.49
C LYS A 65 43.25 9.95 -14.72
N TYR A 66 42.71 10.74 -15.64
CA TYR A 66 43.09 12.14 -15.80
C TYR A 66 42.75 12.97 -14.56
N PHE A 67 41.59 12.74 -13.91
CA PHE A 67 41.24 13.41 -12.65
C PHE A 67 42.21 13.04 -11.52
N GLU A 68 42.60 11.77 -11.39
CA GLU A 68 43.62 11.34 -10.42
C GLU A 68 44.96 12.06 -10.65
N LEU A 69 45.41 12.16 -11.91
CA LEU A 69 46.63 12.89 -12.27
C LEU A 69 46.50 14.40 -12.03
N TYR A 70 45.33 14.97 -12.37
CA TYR A 70 45.00 16.38 -12.14
C TYR A 70 45.07 16.71 -10.64
N MET A 71 44.51 15.88 -9.76
CA MET A 71 44.55 16.10 -8.32
C MET A 71 45.98 16.10 -7.77
N GLN A 72 46.83 15.19 -8.25
CA GLN A 72 48.24 15.17 -7.88
C GLN A 72 48.96 16.45 -8.33
N ALA A 73 48.74 16.89 -9.57
CA ALA A 73 49.32 18.13 -10.07
C ALA A 73 48.78 19.36 -9.30
N PHE A 74 47.50 19.35 -8.95
CA PHE A 74 46.81 20.41 -8.23
C PHE A 74 47.35 20.61 -6.81
N ASP A 75 47.60 19.53 -6.07
CA ASP A 75 48.20 19.62 -4.73
C ASP A 75 49.62 20.19 -4.79
N GLU A 76 50.37 19.87 -5.84
CA GLU A 76 51.71 20.43 -6.07
C GLU A 76 51.68 21.92 -6.43
N LEU A 77 50.68 22.37 -7.20
CA LEU A 77 50.49 23.79 -7.50
C LEU A 77 50.17 24.64 -6.26
N ARG A 78 49.55 24.07 -5.21
CA ARG A 78 49.31 24.79 -3.95
C ARG A 78 50.61 25.14 -3.22
N HIS A 79 51.62 24.28 -3.29
CA HIS A 79 52.95 24.59 -2.77
C HIS A 79 53.60 25.74 -3.54
N LEU A 80 53.42 25.77 -4.86
CA LEU A 80 53.90 26.86 -5.70
C LEU A 80 53.16 28.19 -5.42
N GLU A 81 51.86 28.14 -5.14
CA GLU A 81 51.08 29.30 -4.71
C GLU A 81 51.62 29.89 -3.40
N ALA A 82 51.93 29.05 -2.42
CA ALA A 82 52.52 29.48 -1.15
C ALA A 82 53.89 30.16 -1.36
N PHE A 83 54.72 29.62 -2.25
CA PHE A 83 55.99 30.20 -2.63
C PHE A 83 55.85 31.59 -3.28
N PHE A 84 54.87 31.78 -4.17
CA PHE A 84 54.61 33.10 -4.77
C PHE A 84 54.12 34.14 -3.74
N LYS A 85 53.46 33.73 -2.66
CA LYS A 85 53.12 34.63 -1.55
C LYS A 85 54.36 35.05 -0.77
N GLU A 86 55.25 34.12 -0.47
CA GLU A 86 56.49 34.41 0.24
C GLU A 86 57.41 35.35 -0.57
N HIS A 87 57.55 35.11 -1.87
CA HIS A 87 58.40 35.95 -2.73
C HIS A 87 57.92 37.40 -2.87
N HIS A 88 56.62 37.66 -2.71
CA HIS A 88 56.11 39.03 -2.72
C HIS A 88 56.47 39.78 -1.44
N THR A 89 56.49 39.11 -0.29
CA THR A 89 57.03 39.73 0.94
C THR A 89 58.50 40.15 0.81
N LYS A 90 59.22 39.59 -0.18
CA LYS A 90 60.60 39.94 -0.55
C LYS A 90 60.70 41.08 -1.60
N GLY A 91 59.59 41.71 -1.99
CA GLY A 91 59.56 42.99 -2.74
C GLY A 91 59.47 42.90 -4.27
N ARG A 92 59.00 41.79 -4.86
CA ARG A 92 58.73 41.70 -6.32
C ARG A 92 57.26 41.98 -6.64
N SER A 93 57.03 42.74 -7.72
CA SER A 93 55.69 43.04 -8.25
C SER A 93 55.06 41.79 -8.88
N TYR A 94 53.74 41.59 -8.68
CA TYR A 94 53.03 40.50 -9.33
C TYR A 94 52.79 40.74 -10.82
N ALA A 95 52.86 41.99 -11.29
CA ALA A 95 52.76 42.30 -12.72
C ALA A 95 53.88 41.66 -13.54
N ASP A 96 55.13 41.77 -13.06
CA ASP A 96 56.30 41.16 -13.70
C ASP A 96 56.22 39.63 -13.67
N LEU A 97 55.68 39.06 -12.58
CA LEU A 97 55.44 37.62 -12.46
C LEU A 97 54.35 37.14 -13.41
N TYR A 98 53.28 37.92 -13.58
CA TYR A 98 52.19 37.62 -14.50
C TYR A 98 52.68 37.60 -15.95
N GLU A 99 53.59 38.51 -16.33
CA GLU A 99 54.24 38.50 -17.65
C GLU A 99 55.24 37.34 -17.79
N LEU A 100 56.09 37.12 -16.78
CA LEU A 100 57.15 36.09 -16.83
C LEU A 100 56.58 34.70 -17.10
N VAL A 101 55.46 34.37 -16.47
CA VAL A 101 54.78 33.08 -16.62
C VAL A 101 54.22 32.88 -18.04
N GLN A 102 53.89 33.96 -18.74
CA GLN A 102 53.39 33.88 -20.12
C GLN A 102 54.46 33.43 -21.12
N HIS A 103 55.75 33.54 -20.79
CA HIS A 103 56.84 33.03 -21.63
C HIS A 103 56.93 31.50 -21.67
N ALA A 104 56.15 30.77 -20.85
CA ALA A 104 56.07 29.31 -20.94
C ALA A 104 55.60 28.88 -22.34
N GLY A 105 56.42 28.10 -23.06
CA GLY A 105 56.19 27.81 -24.48
C GLY A 105 54.93 26.99 -24.79
N SER A 106 54.41 26.21 -23.83
CA SER A 106 53.19 25.41 -24.02
C SER A 106 51.98 26.06 -23.36
N VAL A 107 50.85 26.10 -24.06
CA VAL A 107 49.65 26.83 -23.63
C VAL A 107 49.03 26.30 -22.33
N LEU A 108 49.03 24.98 -22.11
CA LEU A 108 48.37 24.39 -20.93
C LEU A 108 49.14 24.70 -19.64
N PRO A 109 50.46 24.42 -19.54
CA PRO A 109 51.27 24.89 -18.41
C PRO A 109 51.19 26.39 -18.18
N ARG A 110 51.22 27.17 -19.26
CA ARG A 110 51.11 28.63 -19.20
C ARG A 110 49.85 29.07 -18.48
N LEU A 111 48.69 28.54 -18.87
CA LEU A 111 47.41 28.97 -18.30
C LEU A 111 47.23 28.52 -16.85
N TYR A 112 47.70 27.33 -16.46
CA TYR A 112 47.66 26.91 -15.05
C TYR A 112 48.51 27.81 -14.15
N LEU A 113 49.73 28.12 -14.59
CA LEU A 113 50.60 29.05 -13.87
C LEU A 113 50.05 30.50 -13.91
N LEU A 114 49.40 30.89 -15.00
CA LEU A 114 48.76 32.20 -15.10
C LEU A 114 47.59 32.32 -14.13
N CYS A 115 46.80 31.24 -13.97
CA CYS A 115 45.72 31.20 -12.98
C CYS A 115 46.25 31.24 -11.54
N THR A 116 47.35 30.54 -11.21
CA THR A 116 47.95 30.64 -9.87
C THR A 116 48.44 32.05 -9.57
N VAL A 117 49.22 32.64 -10.48
CA VAL A 117 49.76 33.99 -10.28
C VAL A 117 48.66 35.03 -10.31
N GLY A 118 47.69 34.92 -11.22
CA GLY A 118 46.52 35.81 -11.26
C GLY A 118 45.74 35.80 -9.95
N SER A 119 45.61 34.64 -9.29
CA SER A 119 44.97 34.57 -7.97
C SER A 119 45.75 35.29 -6.87
N CYS A 120 47.08 35.20 -6.89
CA CYS A 120 47.94 35.95 -5.97
C CYS A 120 47.92 37.44 -6.28
N TYR A 121 47.81 37.81 -7.56
CA TYR A 121 47.76 39.19 -8.02
C TYR A 121 46.49 39.89 -7.53
N ILE A 122 45.33 39.22 -7.64
CA ILE A 122 44.05 39.71 -7.10
C ILE A 122 44.13 39.88 -5.58
N ARG A 123 44.66 38.89 -4.85
CA ARG A 123 44.79 38.96 -3.36
C ARG A 123 45.65 40.11 -2.87
N SER A 124 46.61 40.52 -3.67
CA SER A 124 47.57 41.55 -3.30
C SER A 124 47.07 42.96 -3.60
N LYS A 125 45.89 43.08 -4.23
CA LYS A 125 45.21 44.35 -4.57
C LYS A 125 46.03 45.30 -5.45
N GLU A 126 47.05 44.80 -6.15
CA GLU A 126 47.87 45.58 -7.08
C GLU A 126 47.11 45.89 -8.39
N ALA A 127 46.09 45.10 -8.75
CA ALA A 127 45.21 45.35 -9.89
C ALA A 127 43.77 44.94 -9.58
N ALA A 128 42.82 45.52 -10.33
CA ALA A 128 41.40 45.27 -10.16
C ALA A 128 41.05 43.81 -10.48
N ALA A 129 40.29 43.17 -9.59
CA ALA A 129 39.88 41.78 -9.74
C ALA A 129 39.11 41.55 -11.05
N LYS A 130 38.24 42.49 -11.44
CA LYS A 130 37.50 42.50 -12.70
C LYS A 130 38.40 42.30 -13.93
N GLU A 131 39.50 43.05 -14.02
CA GLU A 131 40.36 43.03 -15.21
C GLU A 131 41.10 41.69 -15.33
N ILE A 132 41.65 41.20 -14.22
CA ILE A 132 42.37 39.92 -14.20
C ILE A 132 41.39 38.76 -14.43
N LEU A 133 40.23 38.74 -13.78
CA LEU A 133 39.24 37.68 -13.96
C LEU A 133 38.72 37.63 -15.41
N LYS A 134 38.48 38.79 -16.02
CA LYS A 134 38.08 38.90 -17.42
C LYS A 134 39.19 38.42 -18.35
N ASP A 135 40.44 38.84 -18.13
CA ASP A 135 41.59 38.38 -18.92
C ASP A 135 41.78 36.86 -18.80
N LEU A 136 41.77 36.30 -17.59
CA LEU A 136 41.93 34.86 -17.36
C LEU A 136 40.84 34.04 -18.07
N VAL A 137 39.57 34.44 -18.00
CA VAL A 137 38.47 33.74 -18.70
C VAL A 137 38.61 33.80 -20.21
N GLU A 138 39.02 34.95 -20.76
CA GLU A 138 39.28 35.13 -22.20
C GLU A 138 40.48 34.30 -22.66
N MET A 139 41.59 34.32 -21.90
CA MET A 139 42.79 33.54 -22.20
C MET A 139 42.55 32.03 -22.10
N CYS A 140 41.68 31.59 -21.19
CA CYS A 140 41.23 30.20 -21.12
C CYS A 140 40.44 29.73 -22.36
N LYS A 141 39.94 30.64 -23.22
CA LYS A 141 39.37 30.25 -24.53
C LYS A 141 40.42 29.66 -25.48
N GLY A 142 41.72 29.83 -25.20
CA GLY A 142 42.78 29.21 -25.98
C GLY A 142 42.79 27.67 -25.94
N VAL A 143 42.17 27.05 -24.93
CA VAL A 143 42.13 25.57 -24.78
C VAL A 143 40.76 25.03 -25.17
N GLN A 144 40.66 24.55 -26.41
CA GLN A 144 39.42 24.01 -26.98
C GLN A 144 39.26 22.49 -26.82
N HIS A 145 40.24 21.80 -26.23
CA HIS A 145 40.15 20.36 -25.97
C HIS A 145 39.20 20.09 -24.78
N PRO A 146 38.15 19.25 -24.94
CA PRO A 146 37.10 19.09 -23.93
C PRO A 146 37.59 18.78 -22.51
N THR A 147 38.30 17.67 -22.31
CA THR A 147 38.74 17.24 -20.95
C THR A 147 39.70 18.25 -20.31
N ARG A 148 40.78 18.60 -21.01
CA ARG A 148 41.80 19.56 -20.54
C ARG A 148 41.21 20.94 -20.24
N GLY A 149 40.31 21.42 -21.10
CA GLY A 149 39.63 22.70 -20.93
C GLY A 149 38.66 22.69 -19.73
N LEU A 150 37.91 21.61 -19.54
CA LEU A 150 37.02 21.44 -18.38
C LEU A 150 37.80 21.45 -17.06
N PHE A 151 38.91 20.72 -16.96
CA PHE A 151 39.74 20.72 -15.75
C PHE A 151 40.44 22.06 -15.51
N LEU A 152 40.96 22.72 -16.57
CA LEU A 152 41.56 24.05 -16.45
C LEU A 152 40.53 25.10 -15.98
N ARG A 153 39.32 25.07 -16.53
CA ARG A 153 38.24 26.00 -16.11
C ARG A 153 37.71 25.67 -14.72
N SER A 154 37.61 24.40 -14.35
CA SER A 154 37.31 24.00 -12.99
C SER A 154 38.39 24.47 -12.00
N TYR A 155 39.66 24.42 -12.41
CA TYR A 155 40.77 24.96 -11.62
C TYR A 155 40.62 26.47 -11.43
N LEU A 156 40.35 27.20 -12.52
CA LEU A 156 40.09 28.65 -12.47
C LEU A 156 38.96 28.99 -11.50
N CYS A 157 37.83 28.28 -11.52
CA CYS A 157 36.74 28.49 -10.56
C CYS A 157 37.16 28.21 -9.12
N GLN A 158 37.93 27.14 -8.88
CA GLN A 158 38.35 26.78 -7.52
C GLN A 158 39.32 27.81 -6.94
N VAL A 159 40.20 28.35 -7.77
CA VAL A 159 41.18 29.37 -7.39
C VAL A 159 40.51 30.73 -7.19
N SER A 160 39.47 31.04 -7.97
CA SER A 160 38.72 32.31 -7.88
C SER A 160 37.63 32.34 -6.80
N ARG A 161 37.21 31.21 -6.22
CA ARG A 161 36.09 31.13 -5.25
C ARG A 161 36.10 32.18 -4.13
N GLY A 162 37.27 32.51 -3.58
CA GLY A 162 37.41 33.50 -2.50
C GLY A 162 37.85 34.90 -2.97
N LEU A 163 37.83 35.15 -4.29
CA LEU A 163 38.38 36.32 -4.96
C LEU A 163 37.35 37.01 -5.87
N LEU A 164 36.10 36.55 -5.84
CA LEU A 164 35.02 37.15 -6.60
C LEU A 164 34.59 38.47 -5.92
N PRO A 165 34.36 39.53 -6.69
CA PRO A 165 33.68 40.73 -6.20
C PRO A 165 32.25 40.35 -5.78
N ASP A 166 31.97 40.39 -4.48
CA ASP A 166 30.67 40.03 -3.90
C ASP A 166 30.29 41.11 -2.89
N ALA A 167 29.00 41.22 -2.56
CA ALA A 167 28.50 42.22 -1.62
C ALA A 167 29.12 42.01 -0.23
N GLY A 168 29.83 43.02 0.27
CA GLY A 168 30.57 42.96 1.54
C GLY A 168 31.94 42.30 1.45
N SER A 169 32.43 41.94 0.25
CA SER A 169 33.77 41.40 0.07
C SER A 169 34.82 42.51 0.01
N GLU A 170 36.06 42.23 0.43
CA GLU A 170 37.16 43.21 0.40
C GLU A 170 37.55 43.71 -1.01
N TYR A 171 36.94 43.11 -2.05
CA TYR A 171 37.18 43.40 -3.46
C TYR A 171 36.04 44.21 -4.09
N GLU A 172 35.01 44.56 -3.32
CA GLU A 172 33.91 45.45 -3.72
C GLU A 172 34.41 46.91 -3.83
N GLY A 173 34.13 47.58 -4.96
CA GLY A 173 34.53 48.97 -5.22
C GLY A 173 35.45 49.11 -6.43
N GLU A 174 36.71 49.50 -6.24
CA GLU A 174 37.69 49.63 -7.35
C GLU A 174 38.04 48.29 -8.02
N GLY A 175 37.75 47.16 -7.35
CA GLY A 175 38.02 45.81 -7.83
C GLY A 175 36.97 45.19 -8.75
N GLY A 176 35.75 45.75 -8.81
CA GLY A 176 34.61 45.23 -9.59
C GLY A 176 33.30 45.22 -8.81
N ASP A 177 32.22 44.85 -9.49
CA ASP A 177 30.88 44.67 -8.90
C ASP A 177 30.39 43.22 -8.98
N ILE A 178 29.23 42.94 -8.38
CA ILE A 178 28.63 41.61 -8.41
C ILE A 178 28.26 41.15 -9.82
N ASN A 179 27.94 42.10 -10.71
CA ASN A 179 27.61 41.80 -12.09
C ASN A 179 28.83 41.26 -12.83
N ASP A 180 30.03 41.77 -12.53
CA ASP A 180 31.29 41.25 -13.08
C ASP A 180 31.56 39.82 -12.61
N ALA A 181 31.26 39.50 -11.35
CA ALA A 181 31.38 38.13 -10.82
C ALA A 181 30.39 37.17 -11.50
N ILE A 182 29.13 37.60 -11.66
CA ILE A 182 28.10 36.86 -12.38
C ILE A 182 28.50 36.65 -13.85
N ASP A 183 28.94 37.70 -14.54
CA ASP A 183 29.39 37.63 -15.93
C ASP A 183 30.58 36.67 -16.09
N PHE A 184 31.56 36.74 -15.19
CA PHE A 184 32.70 35.82 -15.16
C PHE A 184 32.25 34.36 -15.04
N LEU A 185 31.38 34.04 -14.05
CA LEU A 185 30.90 32.69 -13.82
C LEU A 185 30.00 32.20 -14.97
N LEU A 186 29.15 33.06 -15.55
CA LEU A 186 28.28 32.70 -16.68
C LEU A 186 29.05 32.48 -17.98
N VAL A 187 30.08 33.28 -18.27
CA VAL A 187 30.96 33.05 -19.44
C VAL A 187 31.73 31.74 -19.24
N ASN A 188 32.25 31.49 -18.04
CA ASN A 188 32.95 30.25 -17.76
C ASN A 188 32.02 29.03 -17.86
N PHE A 189 30.81 29.12 -17.31
CA PHE A 189 29.75 28.11 -17.43
C PHE A 189 29.40 27.83 -18.90
N THR A 190 29.21 28.87 -19.70
CA THR A 190 28.90 28.76 -21.14
C THR A 190 29.98 28.00 -21.89
N GLU A 191 31.25 28.35 -21.66
CA GLU A 191 32.37 27.68 -22.32
C GLU A 191 32.57 26.25 -21.80
N MET A 192 32.36 25.98 -20.51
CA MET A 192 32.39 24.62 -19.97
C MET A 192 31.27 23.75 -20.54
N ASN A 193 30.06 24.28 -20.68
CA ASN A 193 28.95 23.57 -21.31
C ASN A 193 29.26 23.25 -22.78
N LYS A 194 29.79 24.21 -23.56
CA LYS A 194 30.22 23.97 -24.94
C LYS A 194 31.30 22.89 -25.06
N LEU A 195 32.29 22.90 -24.17
CA LEU A 195 33.34 21.86 -24.13
C LEU A 195 32.76 20.49 -23.81
N TRP A 196 31.83 20.45 -22.85
CA TRP A 196 31.18 19.22 -22.43
C TRP A 196 30.28 18.61 -23.50
N VAL A 197 29.52 19.44 -24.24
CA VAL A 197 28.74 19.00 -25.42
C VAL A 197 29.67 18.57 -26.55
N ARG A 198 30.77 19.29 -26.79
CA ARG A 198 31.76 18.92 -27.82
C ARG A 198 32.36 17.54 -27.58
N MET A 199 32.49 17.12 -26.33
CA MET A 199 32.95 15.77 -25.96
C MET A 199 32.05 14.67 -26.56
N GLN A 200 30.76 14.92 -26.78
CA GLN A 200 29.85 13.96 -27.41
C GLN A 200 30.28 13.61 -28.84
N HIS A 201 30.75 14.62 -29.58
CA HIS A 201 31.11 14.52 -30.99
C HIS A 201 32.59 14.17 -31.23
N GLN A 202 33.38 13.99 -30.17
CA GLN A 202 34.79 13.66 -30.30
C GLN A 202 35.00 12.16 -30.54
N GLY A 203 35.67 11.78 -31.63
CA GLY A 203 36.04 10.39 -31.92
C GLY A 203 34.97 9.60 -32.69
N SER A 204 35.10 8.27 -32.70
CA SER A 204 34.25 7.38 -33.50
C SER A 204 32.86 7.16 -32.87
N GLN A 205 31.85 6.91 -33.69
CA GLN A 205 30.47 6.58 -33.25
C GLN A 205 30.44 5.34 -32.34
N ARG A 206 31.35 4.38 -32.54
CA ARG A 206 31.43 3.13 -31.75
C ARG A 206 31.72 3.38 -30.27
N ASP A 207 32.38 4.48 -29.94
CA ASP A 207 32.75 4.83 -28.57
C ASP A 207 31.70 5.73 -27.89
N LYS A 208 30.52 5.94 -28.50
CA LYS A 208 29.47 6.84 -28.00
C LYS A 208 29.07 6.51 -26.57
N ASP A 209 28.72 5.26 -26.28
CA ASP A 209 28.29 4.83 -24.93
C ASP A 209 29.38 5.01 -23.87
N ARG A 210 30.65 4.80 -24.26
CA ARG A 210 31.80 5.05 -23.36
C ARG A 210 31.90 6.54 -23.05
N ARG A 211 31.75 7.41 -24.06
CA ARG A 211 31.77 8.87 -23.87
C ARG A 211 30.61 9.36 -23.05
N GLU A 212 29.41 8.82 -23.20
CA GLU A 212 28.26 9.22 -22.37
C GLU A 212 28.50 8.92 -20.89
N LYS A 213 29.06 7.75 -20.56
CA LYS A 213 29.48 7.43 -19.18
C LYS A 213 30.56 8.39 -18.66
N GLU A 214 31.56 8.66 -19.48
CA GLU A 214 32.63 9.61 -19.14
C GLU A 214 32.11 11.05 -18.96
N ARG A 215 31.16 11.49 -19.80
CA ARG A 215 30.49 12.79 -19.71
C ARG A 215 29.69 12.92 -18.43
N GLN A 216 28.98 11.86 -18.02
CA GLN A 216 28.23 11.83 -16.77
C GLN A 216 29.15 12.06 -15.56
N GLN A 217 30.36 11.49 -15.58
CA GLN A 217 31.34 11.64 -14.50
C GLN A 217 31.91 13.06 -14.41
N LEU A 218 32.05 13.75 -15.55
CA LEU A 218 32.55 15.12 -15.61
C LEU A 218 31.47 16.19 -15.43
N ALA A 219 30.19 15.80 -15.37
CA ALA A 219 29.06 16.71 -15.25
C ALA A 219 29.19 17.63 -14.01
N ASP A 220 29.67 17.07 -12.90
CA ASP A 220 29.91 17.80 -11.63
C ASP A 220 30.84 19.01 -11.78
N LEU A 221 31.81 18.95 -12.70
CA LEU A 221 32.71 20.09 -12.95
C LEU A 221 31.95 21.29 -13.51
N VAL A 222 30.97 21.04 -14.40
CA VAL A 222 30.13 22.10 -14.97
C VAL A 222 29.16 22.61 -13.91
N GLY A 223 28.54 21.69 -13.15
CA GLY A 223 27.58 22.00 -12.08
C GLY A 223 28.15 22.91 -10.98
N LYS A 224 29.44 22.78 -10.65
CA LYS A 224 30.12 23.65 -9.66
C LYS A 224 30.01 25.15 -9.96
N ASN A 225 29.96 25.55 -11.24
CA ASN A 225 29.76 26.96 -11.58
C ASN A 225 28.41 27.49 -11.06
N LEU A 226 27.36 26.67 -11.19
CA LEU A 226 26.02 27.01 -10.72
C LEU A 226 25.95 27.03 -9.19
N THR A 227 26.66 26.10 -8.53
CA THR A 227 26.80 26.10 -7.08
C THR A 227 27.55 27.32 -6.56
N TYR A 228 28.56 27.81 -7.29
CA TYR A 228 29.25 29.05 -6.90
C TYR A 228 28.37 30.28 -7.15
N LEU A 229 27.58 30.30 -8.22
CA LEU A 229 26.59 31.36 -8.44
C LEU A 229 25.57 31.45 -7.29
N SER A 230 25.13 30.31 -6.75
CA SER A 230 24.18 30.30 -5.62
C SER A 230 24.80 30.59 -4.26
N GLN A 231 26.13 30.59 -4.15
CA GLN A 231 26.86 30.96 -2.94
C GLN A 231 27.21 32.46 -2.87
N LEU A 232 26.87 33.25 -3.90
CA LEU A 232 27.09 34.70 -3.87
C LEU A 232 26.07 35.35 -2.94
N ASP A 233 26.56 36.07 -1.93
CA ASP A 233 25.72 36.63 -0.87
C ASP A 233 24.88 37.82 -1.38
N GLY A 234 25.37 38.58 -2.38
CA GLY A 234 24.60 39.66 -2.98
C GLY A 234 23.70 39.26 -4.16
N LEU A 235 23.43 37.96 -4.36
CA LEU A 235 22.49 37.51 -5.39
C LEU A 235 21.04 37.78 -4.96
N ASP A 236 20.52 38.95 -5.34
CA ASP A 236 19.11 39.30 -5.14
C ASP A 236 18.17 38.58 -6.12
N PHE A 237 16.91 38.43 -5.72
CA PHE A 237 15.85 37.84 -6.54
C PHE A 237 15.69 38.53 -7.92
N THR A 238 15.83 39.85 -7.97
CA THR A 238 15.73 40.64 -9.22
C THR A 238 16.88 40.33 -10.17
N LEU A 239 18.11 40.28 -9.66
CA LEU A 239 19.29 39.91 -10.45
C LEU A 239 19.19 38.47 -10.94
N TYR A 240 18.70 37.57 -10.10
CA TYR A 240 18.47 36.19 -10.48
C TYR A 240 17.44 36.07 -11.62
N LYS A 241 16.27 36.71 -11.46
CA LYS A 241 15.17 36.65 -12.43
C LYS A 241 15.51 37.29 -13.77
N ASP A 242 16.16 38.45 -13.76
CA ASP A 242 16.33 39.25 -14.97
C ASP A 242 17.63 38.93 -15.72
N VAL A 243 18.68 38.47 -15.03
CA VAL A 243 20.02 38.28 -15.62
C VAL A 243 20.48 36.84 -15.57
N VAL A 244 20.53 36.22 -14.39
CA VAL A 244 21.18 34.91 -14.19
C VAL A 244 20.36 33.79 -14.83
N LEU A 245 19.08 33.68 -14.46
CA LEU A 245 18.22 32.59 -14.92
C LEU A 245 18.02 32.59 -16.44
N PRO A 246 17.68 33.71 -17.11
CA PRO A 246 17.47 33.72 -18.55
C PRO A 246 18.71 33.28 -19.33
N ARG A 247 19.91 33.72 -18.90
CA ARG A 247 21.17 33.32 -19.53
C ARG A 247 21.49 31.84 -19.34
N ILE A 248 21.23 31.29 -18.16
CA ILE A 248 21.39 29.83 -17.93
C ILE A 248 20.38 29.05 -18.78
N MET A 249 19.11 29.47 -18.81
CA MET A 249 18.06 28.82 -19.60
C MET A 249 18.38 28.86 -21.10
N GLU A 250 18.85 29.99 -21.63
CA GLU A 250 19.29 30.10 -23.02
C GLU A 250 20.39 29.08 -23.36
N GLN A 251 21.36 28.88 -22.46
CA GLN A 251 22.41 27.87 -22.65
C GLN A 251 21.89 26.43 -22.57
N ILE A 252 20.90 26.16 -21.73
CA ILE A 252 20.28 24.84 -21.63
C ILE A 252 19.46 24.52 -22.88
N VAL A 253 18.63 25.45 -23.35
CA VAL A 253 17.82 25.24 -24.56
C VAL A 253 18.70 25.14 -25.80
N SER A 254 19.72 26.00 -25.93
CA SER A 254 20.58 26.05 -27.11
C SER A 254 21.55 24.86 -27.24
N CYS A 255 21.88 24.15 -26.15
CA CYS A 255 22.87 23.08 -26.20
C CYS A 255 22.41 21.81 -26.96
N LYS A 256 21.09 21.59 -27.06
CA LYS A 256 20.45 20.48 -27.80
C LYS A 256 21.07 19.09 -27.53
N ASP A 257 21.50 18.85 -26.29
CA ASP A 257 22.09 17.58 -25.86
C ASP A 257 21.34 17.03 -24.64
N ASP A 258 20.91 15.77 -24.72
CA ASP A 258 20.00 15.16 -23.74
C ASP A 258 20.60 15.10 -22.32
N ILE A 259 21.87 14.67 -22.21
CA ILE A 259 22.57 14.51 -20.92
C ILE A 259 22.80 15.89 -20.29
N ALA A 260 23.21 16.86 -21.11
CA ALA A 260 23.48 18.21 -20.63
C ALA A 260 22.23 18.92 -20.15
N GLN A 261 21.16 18.88 -20.94
CA GLN A 261 19.88 19.47 -20.57
C GLN A 261 19.32 18.88 -19.28
N GLN A 262 19.34 17.54 -19.16
CA GLN A 262 18.82 16.87 -17.97
C GLN A 262 19.60 17.25 -16.71
N TYR A 263 20.93 17.16 -16.77
CA TYR A 263 21.78 17.43 -15.60
C TYR A 263 21.73 18.90 -15.20
N LEU A 264 21.84 19.83 -16.16
CA LEU A 264 21.87 21.26 -15.86
C LEU A 264 20.55 21.75 -15.28
N MET A 265 19.41 21.28 -15.78
CA MET A 265 18.11 21.60 -15.16
C MET A 265 18.02 21.10 -13.73
N GLN A 266 18.51 19.89 -13.44
CA GLN A 266 18.56 19.38 -12.06
C GLN A 266 19.49 20.21 -11.18
N CYS A 267 20.65 20.64 -11.69
CA CYS A 267 21.55 21.52 -10.95
C CYS A 267 20.93 22.89 -10.66
N VAL A 268 20.15 23.46 -11.57
CA VAL A 268 19.40 24.70 -11.30
C VAL A 268 18.40 24.46 -10.17
N ILE A 269 17.62 23.38 -10.25
CA ILE A 269 16.61 23.02 -9.23
C ILE A 269 17.25 22.66 -7.89
N GLN A 270 18.49 22.18 -7.82
CA GLN A 270 19.16 21.82 -6.57
C GLN A 270 20.05 22.95 -6.01
N GLY A 271 20.60 23.78 -6.88
CA GLY A 271 21.61 24.78 -6.53
C GLY A 271 21.04 26.06 -5.94
N PHE A 272 19.87 26.51 -6.41
CA PHE A 272 19.27 27.78 -5.99
C PHE A 272 18.22 27.61 -4.87
N PRO A 273 17.91 28.67 -4.09
CA PRO A 273 16.87 28.64 -3.06
C PRO A 273 15.45 28.47 -3.62
N ASP A 274 14.55 27.95 -2.78
CA ASP A 274 13.14 27.68 -3.13
C ASP A 274 12.32 28.94 -3.43
N GLU A 275 12.62 30.05 -2.75
CA GLU A 275 12.00 31.36 -2.99
C GLU A 275 12.21 31.86 -4.42
N PHE A 276 13.41 31.62 -4.97
CA PHE A 276 13.74 32.02 -6.33
C PHE A 276 12.99 31.16 -7.34
N HIS A 277 12.84 29.86 -7.06
CA HIS A 277 12.06 28.96 -7.91
C HIS A 277 10.59 29.36 -7.95
N LEU A 278 9.98 29.72 -6.81
CA LEU A 278 8.60 30.17 -6.75
C LEU A 278 8.36 31.41 -7.62
N GLY A 279 9.24 32.40 -7.55
CA GLY A 279 9.12 33.63 -8.33
C GLY A 279 9.49 33.51 -9.82
N THR A 280 10.09 32.39 -10.22
CA THR A 280 10.56 32.14 -11.61
C THR A 280 9.98 30.87 -12.25
N LEU A 281 8.90 30.32 -11.67
CA LEU A 281 8.22 29.13 -12.18
C LEU A 281 7.85 29.27 -13.67
N GLU A 282 7.32 30.41 -14.09
CA GLU A 282 6.94 30.65 -15.50
C GLU A 282 8.13 30.46 -16.46
N THR A 283 9.29 31.01 -16.11
CA THR A 283 10.50 30.91 -16.94
C THR A 283 11.09 29.49 -16.94
N LEU A 284 11.16 28.85 -15.77
CA LEU A 284 11.67 27.47 -15.64
C LEU A 284 10.78 26.47 -16.37
N LEU A 285 9.46 26.56 -16.17
CA LEU A 285 8.48 25.69 -16.78
C LEU A 285 8.30 25.98 -18.27
N GLY A 286 8.50 27.23 -18.70
CA GLY A 286 8.50 27.61 -20.11
C GLY A 286 9.64 26.98 -20.90
N ALA A 287 10.78 26.67 -20.26
CA ALA A 287 11.91 25.99 -20.90
C ALA A 287 11.71 24.47 -21.03
N CYS A 288 10.88 23.83 -20.19
CA CYS A 288 10.70 22.38 -20.20
C CYS A 288 10.19 21.80 -21.53
N PRO A 289 9.22 22.42 -22.25
CA PRO A 289 8.76 21.93 -23.54
C PRO A 289 9.80 22.09 -24.68
N GLU A 290 10.76 23.02 -24.55
CA GLU A 290 11.81 23.26 -25.55
C GLU A 290 12.99 22.26 -25.46
N LEU A 291 12.98 21.40 -24.44
CA LEU A 291 14.00 20.36 -24.25
C LEU A 291 13.85 19.23 -25.29
N GLN A 292 14.97 18.58 -25.61
CA GLN A 292 15.01 17.45 -26.55
C GLN A 292 14.18 16.25 -26.05
N SER A 293 13.66 15.44 -26.98
CA SER A 293 12.79 14.30 -26.64
C SER A 293 13.49 13.19 -25.84
N GLY A 294 14.83 13.11 -25.91
CA GLY A 294 15.64 12.19 -25.11
C GLY A 294 15.78 12.59 -23.64
N VAL A 295 15.42 13.84 -23.28
CA VAL A 295 15.50 14.34 -21.91
C VAL A 295 14.36 13.75 -21.07
N LYS A 296 14.71 13.19 -19.91
CA LYS A 296 13.72 12.69 -18.95
C LYS A 296 13.07 13.83 -18.15
N VAL A 297 12.20 14.59 -18.80
CA VAL A 297 11.54 15.77 -18.22
C VAL A 297 10.72 15.41 -16.96
N HIS A 298 10.14 14.21 -16.90
CA HIS A 298 9.42 13.73 -15.72
C HIS A 298 10.28 13.73 -14.44
N ILE A 299 11.58 13.44 -14.53
CA ILE A 299 12.49 13.46 -13.37
C ILE A 299 12.76 14.89 -12.92
N ILE A 300 12.90 15.82 -13.88
CA ILE A 300 13.14 17.25 -13.62
C ILE A 300 11.93 17.84 -12.88
N LEU A 301 10.73 17.62 -13.42
CA LEU A 301 9.49 18.10 -12.82
C LEU A 301 9.22 17.44 -11.46
N ALA A 302 9.44 16.13 -11.32
CA ALA A 302 9.30 15.46 -10.03
C ALA A 302 10.24 16.04 -8.97
N SER A 303 11.51 16.28 -9.31
CA SER A 303 12.48 16.89 -8.39
C SER A 303 12.08 18.31 -7.97
N LEU A 304 11.51 19.10 -8.88
CA LEU A 304 11.01 20.44 -8.56
C LEU A 304 9.80 20.36 -7.63
N LEU A 305 8.83 19.51 -7.96
CA LEU A 305 7.59 19.33 -7.20
C LEU A 305 7.85 18.80 -5.79
N ASP A 306 8.72 17.80 -5.65
CA ASP A 306 9.12 17.26 -4.34
C ASP A 306 9.78 18.33 -3.47
N ARG A 307 10.61 19.19 -4.07
CA ARG A 307 11.30 20.26 -3.35
C ARG A 307 10.32 21.34 -2.89
N LEU A 308 9.42 21.79 -3.77
CA LEU A 308 8.37 22.75 -3.43
C LEU A 308 7.37 22.18 -2.40
N ALA A 309 7.05 20.89 -2.47
CA ALA A 309 6.21 20.22 -1.49
C ALA A 309 6.86 20.21 -0.09
N ARG A 310 8.16 19.92 0.01
CA ARG A 310 8.91 20.01 1.27
C ARG A 310 8.99 21.44 1.80
N TYR A 311 9.14 22.42 0.92
CA TYR A 311 9.14 23.83 1.30
C TYR A 311 7.79 24.25 1.88
N ALA A 312 6.68 23.88 1.24
CA ALA A 312 5.33 24.12 1.75
C ALA A 312 5.05 23.44 3.10
N GLN A 313 5.63 22.26 3.35
CA GLN A 313 5.53 21.57 4.65
C GLN A 313 6.33 22.26 5.76
N THR A 314 7.40 22.96 5.40
CA THR A 314 8.28 23.63 6.38
C THR A 314 7.70 24.99 6.79
N ASP A 315 7.18 25.76 5.84
CA ASP A 315 6.64 27.10 6.07
C ASP A 315 5.20 27.26 5.55
N PRO A 316 4.18 27.23 6.44
CA PRO A 316 2.77 27.34 6.05
C PRO A 316 2.39 28.68 5.38
N SER A 317 3.13 29.76 5.64
CA SER A 317 2.92 31.07 4.99
C SER A 317 3.23 31.07 3.49
N VAL A 318 3.98 30.06 3.01
CA VAL A 318 4.32 29.92 1.60
C VAL A 318 3.12 29.43 0.80
N VAL A 319 2.16 28.74 1.40
CA VAL A 319 0.91 28.31 0.72
C VAL A 319 0.15 29.52 0.18
N ASP A 320 0.14 30.64 0.90
CA ASP A 320 -0.44 31.90 0.42
C ASP A 320 0.36 32.51 -0.74
N ALA A 321 1.68 32.35 -0.74
CA ALA A 321 2.54 32.78 -1.84
C ALA A 321 2.33 31.91 -3.09
N PHE A 322 2.16 30.59 -2.93
CA PHE A 322 1.79 29.67 -4.01
C PHE A 322 0.43 30.01 -4.62
N ASN A 323 -0.55 30.37 -3.79
CA ASN A 323 -1.87 30.83 -4.25
C ASN A 323 -1.78 32.14 -5.04
N LYS A 324 -0.99 33.11 -4.56
CA LYS A 324 -0.77 34.39 -5.27
C LYS A 324 -0.06 34.20 -6.61
N ALA A 325 0.85 33.24 -6.69
CA ALA A 325 1.61 32.93 -7.91
C ALA A 325 0.86 31.98 -8.88
N ASP A 326 -0.33 31.47 -8.51
CA ASP A 326 -1.04 30.40 -9.22
C ASP A 326 -0.11 29.25 -9.65
N ALA A 327 0.73 28.79 -8.71
CA ALA A 327 1.74 27.78 -9.00
C ALA A 327 1.12 26.47 -9.53
N PHE A 328 -0.06 26.09 -9.04
CA PHE A 328 -0.77 24.91 -9.51
C PHE A 328 -1.22 25.05 -10.98
N GLY A 329 -1.83 26.18 -11.36
CA GLY A 329 -2.24 26.43 -12.74
C GLY A 329 -1.04 26.41 -13.69
N GLN A 330 0.07 27.05 -13.30
CA GLN A 330 1.31 27.06 -14.10
C GLN A 330 1.91 25.65 -14.25
N LEU A 331 1.99 24.88 -13.16
CA LEU A 331 2.54 23.52 -13.17
C LEU A 331 1.67 22.56 -14.01
N ASN A 332 0.35 22.63 -13.88
CA ASN A 332 -0.57 21.79 -14.65
C ASN A 332 -0.55 22.16 -16.14
N ALA A 333 -0.52 23.46 -16.47
CA ALA A 333 -0.40 23.93 -17.84
C ALA A 333 0.94 23.53 -18.47
N ALA A 334 2.04 23.60 -17.71
CA ALA A 334 3.36 23.18 -18.17
C ALA A 334 3.42 21.66 -18.40
N ALA A 335 2.93 20.86 -17.46
CA ALA A 335 2.83 19.40 -17.62
C ALA A 335 2.00 19.02 -18.85
N SER A 336 0.87 19.69 -19.05
CA SER A 336 0.02 19.51 -20.25
C SER A 336 0.75 19.89 -21.54
N LYS A 337 1.44 21.05 -21.56
CA LYS A 337 2.26 21.47 -22.72
C LYS A 337 3.36 20.47 -23.04
N VAL A 338 4.11 20.01 -22.04
CA VAL A 338 5.15 18.96 -22.21
C VAL A 338 4.53 17.69 -22.78
N ALA A 339 3.39 17.24 -22.24
CA ALA A 339 2.68 16.07 -22.75
C ALA A 339 2.14 16.25 -24.19
N THR A 340 1.81 17.46 -24.63
CA THR A 340 1.39 17.68 -26.03
C THR A 340 2.56 17.79 -27.01
N GLN A 341 3.64 18.47 -26.61
CA GLN A 341 4.78 18.76 -27.50
C GLN A 341 5.75 17.58 -27.60
N GLN A 342 5.92 16.78 -26.54
CA GLN A 342 6.79 15.60 -26.54
C GLN A 342 5.98 14.32 -26.74
N ALA A 343 5.53 14.09 -27.97
CA ALA A 343 4.75 12.91 -28.35
C ALA A 343 5.52 11.58 -28.23
N GLU A 344 6.86 11.62 -28.28
CA GLU A 344 7.74 10.43 -28.16
C GLU A 344 7.91 9.93 -26.72
N MET A 345 7.43 10.66 -25.71
CA MET A 345 7.61 10.28 -24.31
C MET A 345 6.78 9.01 -23.96
N PRO A 346 7.34 8.02 -23.25
CA PRO A 346 6.59 6.84 -22.81
C PRO A 346 5.40 7.21 -21.92
N ALA A 347 4.28 6.48 -22.06
CA ALA A 347 3.09 6.71 -21.25
C ALA A 347 3.36 6.58 -19.73
N ALA A 348 4.28 5.69 -19.33
CA ALA A 348 4.70 5.52 -17.95
C ALA A 348 5.38 6.76 -17.36
N ASP A 349 6.14 7.49 -18.17
CA ASP A 349 6.88 8.68 -17.75
C ASP A 349 5.94 9.89 -17.62
N VAL A 350 4.93 9.98 -18.49
CA VAL A 350 3.84 10.97 -18.35
C VAL A 350 3.02 10.69 -17.08
N ALA A 351 2.67 9.44 -16.81
CA ALA A 351 1.99 9.07 -15.58
C ALA A 351 2.83 9.44 -14.35
N ALA A 352 4.14 9.18 -14.35
CA ALA A 352 5.05 9.57 -13.27
C ALA A 352 5.10 11.09 -13.02
N MET A 353 5.04 11.89 -14.08
CA MET A 353 4.95 13.36 -13.96
C MET A 353 3.66 13.79 -13.25
N TYR A 354 2.51 13.23 -13.63
CA TYR A 354 1.23 13.52 -12.98
C TYR A 354 1.13 12.96 -11.56
N ILE A 355 1.81 11.85 -11.25
CA ILE A 355 1.97 11.33 -9.88
C ILE A 355 2.65 12.36 -9.00
N ALA A 356 3.77 12.94 -9.45
CA ALA A 356 4.48 13.97 -8.70
C ALA A 356 3.59 15.22 -8.51
N LEU A 357 2.83 15.61 -9.55
CA LEU A 357 1.90 16.74 -9.46
C LEU A 357 0.79 16.47 -8.44
N LEU A 358 0.24 15.26 -8.42
CA LEU A 358 -0.79 14.84 -7.47
C LEU A 358 -0.25 14.74 -6.03
N GLY A 359 0.99 14.28 -5.87
CA GLY A 359 1.71 14.29 -4.60
C GLY A 359 1.89 15.70 -4.05
N PHE A 360 2.28 16.64 -4.92
CA PHE A 360 2.36 18.07 -4.62
C PHE A 360 0.99 18.66 -4.25
N THR A 361 -0.05 18.46 -5.06
CA THR A 361 -1.39 18.99 -4.74
C THR A 361 -1.92 18.45 -3.42
N GLY A 362 -1.77 17.14 -3.18
CA GLY A 362 -2.20 16.52 -1.93
C GLY A 362 -1.30 16.83 -0.73
N SER A 363 -0.22 17.60 -0.88
CA SER A 363 0.59 18.09 0.26
C SER A 363 0.41 19.59 0.49
N VAL A 364 0.24 20.36 -0.58
CA VAL A 364 0.07 21.83 -0.51
C VAL A 364 -1.39 22.24 -0.36
N TYR A 365 -2.32 21.53 -1.01
CA TYR A 365 -3.75 21.85 -1.06
C TYR A 365 -4.62 20.65 -0.63
N PRO A 366 -4.60 20.26 0.66
CA PRO A 366 -5.42 19.15 1.15
C PRO A 366 -6.92 19.39 0.95
N ASP A 367 -7.40 20.64 1.06
CA ASP A 367 -8.84 20.90 1.03
C ASP A 367 -9.43 21.09 -0.38
N ARG A 368 -8.59 21.13 -1.43
CA ARG A 368 -9.04 21.44 -2.81
C ARG A 368 -9.10 20.19 -3.69
N LEU A 369 -10.21 19.45 -3.55
CA LEU A 369 -10.53 18.30 -4.40
C LEU A 369 -10.66 18.66 -5.89
N ASP A 370 -11.04 19.90 -6.22
CA ASP A 370 -11.12 20.38 -7.61
C ASP A 370 -9.77 20.31 -8.33
N SER A 371 -8.67 20.60 -7.62
CA SER A 371 -7.32 20.50 -8.17
C SER A 371 -6.94 19.06 -8.45
N VAL A 372 -7.36 18.12 -7.59
CA VAL A 372 -7.15 16.68 -7.81
C VAL A 372 -7.93 16.21 -9.04
N ASP A 373 -9.20 16.61 -9.18
CA ASP A 373 -10.03 16.25 -10.34
C ASP A 373 -9.46 16.81 -11.65
N GLN A 374 -8.94 18.04 -11.63
CA GLN A 374 -8.27 18.64 -12.80
C GLN A 374 -7.00 17.89 -13.20
N VAL A 375 -6.21 17.40 -12.24
CA VAL A 375 -5.02 16.57 -12.53
C VAL A 375 -5.44 15.22 -13.12
N LEU A 376 -6.50 14.60 -12.61
CA LEU A 376 -7.05 13.36 -13.17
C LEU A 376 -7.58 13.56 -14.59
N ALA A 377 -8.29 14.67 -14.85
CA ALA A 377 -8.76 15.04 -16.17
C ALA A 377 -7.61 15.26 -17.17
N ALA A 378 -6.57 16.00 -16.76
CA ALA A 378 -5.37 16.22 -17.56
C ALA A 378 -4.62 14.91 -17.84
N THR A 379 -4.53 14.02 -16.84
CA THR A 379 -3.94 12.69 -16.97
C THR A 379 -4.70 11.84 -17.98
N HIS A 380 -6.03 11.80 -17.87
CA HIS A 380 -6.88 11.07 -18.81
C HIS A 380 -6.70 11.60 -20.24
N ALA A 381 -6.77 12.92 -20.46
CA ALA A 381 -6.59 13.53 -21.77
C ALA A 381 -5.20 13.23 -22.37
N ALA A 382 -4.14 13.31 -21.56
CA ALA A 382 -2.77 13.04 -22.00
C ALA A 382 -2.55 11.56 -22.35
N LEU A 383 -3.13 10.65 -21.58
CA LEU A 383 -2.95 9.21 -21.77
C LEU A 383 -3.90 8.61 -22.81
N GLN A 384 -5.11 9.14 -22.99
CA GLN A 384 -6.06 8.65 -24.00
C GLN A 384 -5.47 8.71 -25.42
N SER A 385 -4.73 9.78 -25.74
CA SER A 385 -4.03 9.91 -27.03
C SER A 385 -2.87 8.92 -27.23
N ARG A 386 -2.39 8.31 -26.14
CA ARG A 386 -1.21 7.42 -26.11
C ARG A 386 -1.56 5.96 -25.77
N ALA A 387 -2.80 5.70 -25.34
CA ALA A 387 -3.30 4.44 -24.80
C ALA A 387 -3.38 3.28 -25.81
N THR A 388 -2.78 3.40 -26.98
CA THR A 388 -2.60 2.30 -27.93
C THR A 388 -1.50 1.31 -27.53
N SER A 389 -0.61 1.61 -26.56
CA SER A 389 0.31 0.61 -25.99
C SER A 389 -0.11 0.20 -24.58
N ARG A 390 -0.52 -1.08 -24.42
CA ARG A 390 -0.73 -1.74 -23.13
C ARG A 390 0.62 -2.01 -22.46
N ASP A 391 1.30 -0.95 -22.02
CA ASP A 391 2.57 -1.06 -21.30
C ASP A 391 2.33 -1.39 -19.82
N ALA A 392 2.77 -2.57 -19.39
CA ALA A 392 2.66 -3.01 -17.98
C ALA A 392 3.30 -2.02 -16.99
N ARG A 393 4.31 -1.26 -17.42
CA ARG A 393 4.93 -0.20 -16.60
C ARG A 393 4.01 1.01 -16.43
N ALA A 394 3.26 1.39 -17.46
CA ALA A 394 2.32 2.50 -17.39
C ALA A 394 1.13 2.14 -16.49
N GLU A 395 0.64 0.90 -16.57
CA GLU A 395 -0.43 0.41 -15.69
C GLU A 395 -0.03 0.44 -14.20
N LYS A 396 1.20 0.01 -13.87
CA LYS A 396 1.72 0.12 -12.49
C LYS A 396 1.78 1.57 -11.98
N GLN A 397 2.17 2.51 -12.86
CA GLN A 397 2.20 3.93 -12.51
C GLN A 397 0.79 4.50 -12.37
N LEU A 398 -0.15 4.11 -13.22
CA LEU A 398 -1.56 4.49 -13.08
C LEU A 398 -2.18 3.99 -11.78
N VAL A 399 -1.89 2.74 -11.39
CA VAL A 399 -2.32 2.20 -10.10
C VAL A 399 -1.71 3.01 -8.94
N ALA A 400 -0.44 3.40 -9.03
CA ALA A 400 0.18 4.27 -8.03
C ALA A 400 -0.47 5.66 -7.97
N LEU A 401 -0.80 6.24 -9.14
CA LEU A 401 -1.50 7.52 -9.24
C LEU A 401 -2.86 7.48 -8.55
N LEU A 402 -3.67 6.45 -8.82
CA LEU A 402 -5.00 6.28 -8.21
C LEU A 402 -4.93 5.93 -6.71
N SER A 403 -3.82 5.37 -6.23
CA SER A 403 -3.64 5.03 -4.81
C SER A 403 -3.38 6.27 -3.95
N ILE A 404 -2.73 7.32 -4.49
CA ILE A 404 -2.36 8.52 -3.71
C ILE A 404 -3.58 9.25 -3.10
N PRO A 405 -4.66 9.52 -3.86
CA PRO A 405 -5.86 10.13 -3.28
C PRO A 405 -6.53 9.24 -2.23
N LEU A 406 -6.53 7.92 -2.42
CA LEU A 406 -7.17 6.97 -1.50
C LEU A 406 -6.47 6.92 -0.14
N ASP A 407 -5.14 7.08 -0.10
CA ASP A 407 -4.38 7.07 1.15
C ASP A 407 -4.54 8.39 1.93
N LYS A 408 -4.78 9.51 1.24
CA LYS A 408 -4.79 10.86 1.86
C LYS A 408 -6.19 11.38 2.19
N PHE A 409 -7.20 11.03 1.40
CA PHE A 409 -8.55 11.59 1.51
C PHE A 409 -9.57 10.52 1.92
N ASP A 410 -10.75 10.97 2.38
CA ASP A 410 -11.85 10.06 2.64
C ASP A 410 -12.28 9.37 1.34
N VAL A 411 -12.27 8.04 1.35
CA VAL A 411 -12.45 7.21 0.14
C VAL A 411 -13.76 7.56 -0.57
N VAL A 412 -14.81 7.84 0.19
CA VAL A 412 -16.12 8.19 -0.36
C VAL A 412 -16.07 9.49 -1.16
N THR A 413 -15.27 10.47 -0.72
CA THR A 413 -15.11 11.75 -1.43
C THR A 413 -14.26 11.61 -2.69
N VAL A 414 -13.24 10.73 -2.66
CA VAL A 414 -12.39 10.42 -3.82
C VAL A 414 -13.18 9.67 -4.90
N LEU A 415 -14.00 8.71 -4.50
CA LEU A 415 -14.84 7.94 -5.43
C LEU A 415 -15.95 8.80 -6.06
N GLY A 416 -16.33 9.91 -5.41
CA GLY A 416 -17.27 10.91 -5.97
C GLY A 416 -16.65 11.86 -7.00
N LEU A 417 -15.35 11.75 -7.31
CA LEU A 417 -14.70 12.59 -8.31
C LEU A 417 -15.13 12.20 -9.73
N ASN A 418 -15.50 13.19 -10.54
CA ASN A 418 -16.05 12.97 -11.88
C ASN A 418 -15.06 12.27 -12.83
N ASN A 419 -13.76 12.58 -12.73
CA ASN A 419 -12.75 12.06 -13.65
C ASN A 419 -12.04 10.79 -13.17
N TYR A 420 -12.31 10.33 -11.94
CA TYR A 420 -11.73 9.11 -11.40
C TYR A 420 -12.19 7.84 -12.15
N PRO A 421 -13.49 7.65 -12.50
CA PRO A 421 -13.94 6.55 -13.35
C PRO A 421 -13.27 6.52 -14.73
N HIS A 422 -13.03 7.70 -15.32
CA HIS A 422 -12.42 7.80 -16.64
C HIS A 422 -10.98 7.29 -16.66
N VAL A 423 -10.18 7.59 -15.63
CA VAL A 423 -8.81 7.07 -15.51
C VAL A 423 -8.81 5.56 -15.23
N MET A 424 -9.74 5.06 -14.42
CA MET A 424 -9.88 3.61 -14.18
C MET A 424 -10.28 2.84 -15.44
N GLY A 425 -11.07 3.46 -16.33
CA GLY A 425 -11.43 2.90 -17.64
C GLY A 425 -10.24 2.68 -18.59
N LEU A 426 -9.09 3.32 -18.34
CA LEU A 426 -7.86 3.12 -19.12
C LEU A 426 -7.08 1.86 -18.71
N LEU A 427 -7.38 1.26 -17.55
CA LEU A 427 -6.68 0.09 -17.03
C LEU A 427 -7.18 -1.21 -17.71
N ALA A 428 -6.31 -2.22 -17.76
CA ALA A 428 -6.70 -3.57 -18.17
C ALA A 428 -7.61 -4.21 -17.10
N PRO A 429 -8.49 -5.17 -17.47
CA PRO A 429 -9.41 -5.81 -16.52
C PRO A 429 -8.70 -6.44 -15.30
N ALA A 430 -7.51 -7.00 -15.48
CA ALA A 430 -6.70 -7.56 -14.40
C ALA A 430 -6.22 -6.49 -13.41
N THR A 431 -5.73 -5.35 -13.90
CA THR A 431 -5.27 -4.24 -13.04
C THR A 431 -6.43 -3.45 -12.43
N GLN A 432 -7.61 -3.43 -13.08
CA GLN A 432 -8.85 -2.97 -12.46
C GLN A 432 -9.24 -3.82 -11.25
N LYS A 433 -9.07 -5.15 -11.32
CA LYS A 433 -9.29 -6.07 -10.20
C LYS A 433 -8.35 -5.76 -9.02
N GLU A 434 -7.05 -5.61 -9.28
CA GLU A 434 -6.07 -5.23 -8.25
C GLU A 434 -6.42 -3.88 -7.60
N MET A 435 -6.85 -2.89 -8.40
CA MET A 435 -7.25 -1.59 -7.89
C MET A 435 -8.51 -1.68 -7.03
N ALA A 436 -9.50 -2.48 -7.44
CA ALA A 436 -10.71 -2.72 -6.67
C ALA A 436 -10.39 -3.38 -5.30
N VAL A 437 -9.46 -4.35 -5.25
CA VAL A 437 -8.99 -4.94 -3.98
C VAL A 437 -8.36 -3.88 -3.09
N LYS A 438 -7.51 -3.00 -3.64
CA LYS A 438 -6.91 -1.89 -2.87
C LYS A 438 -7.96 -0.93 -2.32
N ILE A 439 -8.95 -0.53 -3.11
CA ILE A 439 -10.05 0.34 -2.67
C ILE A 439 -10.76 -0.29 -1.46
N VAL A 440 -11.09 -1.59 -1.53
CA VAL A 440 -11.73 -2.31 -0.42
C VAL A 440 -10.84 -2.36 0.81
N GLN A 441 -9.54 -2.64 0.65
CA GLN A 441 -8.60 -2.67 1.77
C GLN A 441 -8.46 -1.30 2.45
N VAL A 442 -8.44 -0.20 1.69
CA VAL A 442 -8.36 1.16 2.26
C VAL A 442 -9.64 1.50 3.03
N ILE A 443 -10.83 1.16 2.49
CA ILE A 443 -12.11 1.33 3.18
C ILE A 443 -12.13 0.56 4.50
N LEU A 444 -11.64 -0.69 4.49
CA LEU A 444 -11.57 -1.53 5.68
C LEU A 444 -10.57 -1.02 6.72
N LYS A 445 -9.42 -0.47 6.29
CA LYS A 445 -8.41 0.13 7.18
C LYS A 445 -8.93 1.39 7.86
N ASN A 446 -9.63 2.24 7.12
CA ASN A 446 -10.15 3.51 7.63
C ASN A 446 -11.50 3.35 8.35
N THR A 447 -12.12 2.16 8.32
CA THR A 447 -13.44 1.87 8.90
C THR A 447 -14.53 2.86 8.45
N THR A 448 -14.47 3.30 7.19
CA THR A 448 -15.40 4.29 6.65
C THR A 448 -16.77 3.65 6.46
N ARG A 449 -17.79 4.21 7.13
CA ARG A 449 -19.18 3.74 7.02
C ARG A 449 -19.83 4.28 5.75
N VAL A 450 -20.45 3.40 4.97
CA VAL A 450 -21.21 3.81 3.78
C VAL A 450 -22.67 4.03 4.18
N THR A 451 -23.11 5.29 4.14
CA THR A 451 -24.41 5.72 4.71
C THR A 451 -25.50 6.01 3.69
N SER A 452 -25.19 6.11 2.38
CA SER A 452 -26.15 6.47 1.33
C SER A 452 -26.19 5.44 0.20
N VAL A 453 -27.36 5.26 -0.41
CA VAL A 453 -27.59 4.39 -1.57
C VAL A 453 -26.73 4.79 -2.76
N GLU A 454 -26.62 6.09 -3.06
CA GLU A 454 -25.81 6.60 -4.18
C GLU A 454 -24.33 6.24 -4.00
N LYS A 455 -23.82 6.36 -2.76
CA LYS A 455 -22.44 6.01 -2.42
C LYS A 455 -22.18 4.52 -2.57
N VAL A 456 -23.17 3.69 -2.25
CA VAL A 456 -23.12 2.24 -2.42
C VAL A 456 -23.11 1.88 -3.91
N ASP A 457 -23.97 2.48 -4.72
CA ASP A 457 -23.99 2.26 -6.17
C ASP A 457 -22.67 2.70 -6.83
N MET A 458 -22.15 3.88 -6.48
CA MET A 458 -20.84 4.33 -6.95
C MET A 458 -19.74 3.32 -6.57
N LEU A 459 -19.68 2.89 -5.31
CA LEU A 459 -18.73 1.89 -4.85
C LEU A 459 -18.85 0.58 -5.62
N PHE A 460 -20.08 0.14 -5.91
CA PHE A 460 -20.32 -1.07 -6.68
C PHE A 460 -19.89 -0.97 -8.14
N ASP A 461 -19.97 0.21 -8.76
CA ASP A 461 -19.46 0.41 -10.12
C ASP A 461 -17.92 0.28 -10.16
N PHE A 462 -17.21 0.70 -9.11
CA PHE A 462 -15.76 0.50 -8.99
C PHE A 462 -15.35 -0.93 -8.62
N ILE A 463 -16.16 -1.62 -7.80
CA ILE A 463 -15.92 -3.00 -7.35
C ILE A 463 -16.50 -4.02 -8.34
N ASN A 464 -17.15 -3.58 -9.42
CA ASN A 464 -17.79 -4.45 -10.39
C ASN A 464 -16.90 -5.61 -10.91
N PRO A 465 -15.59 -5.44 -11.17
CA PRO A 465 -14.69 -6.56 -11.55
C PRO A 465 -14.58 -7.68 -10.49
N LEU A 466 -14.79 -7.35 -9.21
CA LEU A 466 -14.79 -8.30 -8.09
C LEU A 466 -16.17 -8.94 -7.85
N ILE A 467 -17.23 -8.39 -8.46
CA ILE A 467 -18.61 -8.84 -8.28
C ILE A 467 -19.10 -9.63 -9.49
N VAL A 468 -18.90 -9.15 -10.70
CA VAL A 468 -19.27 -9.86 -11.94
C VAL A 468 -18.02 -10.45 -12.59
N ASP A 469 -18.13 -11.67 -13.11
CA ASP A 469 -17.06 -12.25 -13.93
C ASP A 469 -17.00 -11.50 -15.26
N VAL A 470 -15.85 -10.88 -15.55
CA VAL A 470 -15.62 -10.20 -16.82
C VAL A 470 -15.28 -11.27 -17.87
N GLU A 471 -16.00 -11.29 -19.00
CA GLU A 471 -15.71 -12.22 -20.09
C GLU A 471 -14.25 -12.04 -20.58
N GLY A 472 -13.43 -13.08 -20.42
CA GLY A 472 -12.03 -13.10 -20.85
C GLY A 472 -10.98 -13.31 -19.74
N THR A 473 -11.36 -13.22 -18.46
CA THR A 473 -10.54 -13.68 -17.32
C THR A 473 -10.94 -15.11 -16.96
N GLN A 474 -10.48 -16.10 -17.73
CA GLN A 474 -10.64 -17.50 -17.34
C GLN A 474 -9.58 -17.86 -16.28
N ASP A 475 -10.06 -18.13 -15.06
CA ASP A 475 -9.66 -19.22 -14.15
C ASP A 475 -8.18 -19.68 -14.16
N ASP A 476 -7.26 -18.81 -13.73
CA ASP A 476 -5.92 -19.21 -13.25
C ASP A 476 -5.59 -18.50 -11.91
N THR A 477 -6.60 -18.11 -11.11
CA THR A 477 -6.40 -17.65 -9.73
C THR A 477 -6.58 -18.81 -8.77
N ASP A 478 -5.62 -19.00 -7.88
CA ASP A 478 -5.67 -20.00 -6.80
C ASP A 478 -6.98 -19.86 -6.01
N GLU A 479 -7.60 -20.99 -5.64
CA GLU A 479 -8.87 -20.98 -4.87
C GLU A 479 -8.73 -20.22 -3.53
N GLU A 480 -7.53 -20.21 -2.96
CA GLU A 480 -7.21 -19.46 -1.74
C GLU A 480 -7.22 -17.94 -1.98
N ASP A 481 -6.57 -17.46 -3.04
CA ASP A 481 -6.57 -16.04 -3.40
C ASP A 481 -7.98 -15.54 -3.72
N PHE A 482 -8.78 -16.36 -4.42
CA PHE A 482 -10.19 -16.05 -4.67
C PHE A 482 -11.00 -15.99 -3.37
N ALA A 483 -10.76 -16.92 -2.43
CA ALA A 483 -11.44 -16.92 -1.14
C ALA A 483 -11.06 -15.68 -0.30
N ASP A 484 -9.81 -15.25 -0.33
CA ASP A 484 -9.34 -14.04 0.35
C ASP A 484 -9.97 -12.77 -0.23
N GLU A 485 -10.04 -12.65 -1.56
CA GLU A 485 -10.74 -11.55 -2.24
C GLU A 485 -12.21 -11.49 -1.84
N GLN A 486 -12.92 -12.62 -1.86
CA GLN A 486 -14.34 -12.67 -1.50
C GLN A 486 -14.54 -12.44 0.01
N SER A 487 -13.57 -12.82 0.85
CA SER A 487 -13.57 -12.51 2.28
C SER A 487 -13.43 -11.00 2.54
N LEU A 488 -12.69 -10.27 1.70
CA LEU A 488 -12.65 -8.81 1.78
C LEU A 488 -14.00 -8.18 1.45
N ILE A 489 -14.72 -8.70 0.46
CA ILE A 489 -16.09 -8.24 0.14
C ILE A 489 -17.05 -8.57 1.29
N ALA A 490 -16.95 -9.77 1.87
CA ALA A 490 -17.74 -10.14 3.05
C ALA A 490 -17.53 -9.17 4.22
N ARG A 491 -16.27 -8.75 4.47
CA ARG A 491 -15.94 -7.74 5.46
C ARG A 491 -16.46 -6.34 5.10
N LEU A 492 -16.45 -5.99 3.82
CA LEU A 492 -16.96 -4.70 3.34
C LEU A 492 -18.46 -4.55 3.62
N ILE A 493 -19.24 -5.63 3.49
CA ILE A 493 -20.69 -5.61 3.76
C ILE A 493 -20.99 -5.15 5.19
N HIS A 494 -20.14 -5.50 6.17
CA HIS A 494 -20.30 -5.03 7.56
C HIS A 494 -20.08 -3.52 7.74
N GLN A 495 -19.49 -2.82 6.77
CA GLN A 495 -19.33 -1.36 6.78
C GLN A 495 -20.55 -0.61 6.22
N PHE A 496 -21.53 -1.34 5.66
CA PHE A 496 -22.82 -0.75 5.25
C PHE A 496 -23.68 -0.51 6.48
N HIS A 497 -23.63 0.71 7.01
CA HIS A 497 -24.37 1.09 8.19
C HIS A 497 -24.91 2.51 8.06
N SER A 498 -26.22 2.61 7.98
CA SER A 498 -26.97 3.85 8.15
C SER A 498 -27.64 3.91 9.52
N GLU A 499 -27.77 5.13 10.05
CA GLU A 499 -28.57 5.40 11.24
C GLU A 499 -30.07 5.24 10.94
N ASP A 500 -30.48 5.49 9.70
CA ASP A 500 -31.84 5.28 9.24
C ASP A 500 -32.07 3.83 8.80
N THR A 501 -33.11 3.21 9.35
CA THR A 501 -33.51 1.82 9.10
C THR A 501 -34.07 1.65 7.68
N ASP A 502 -34.76 2.65 7.15
CA ASP A 502 -35.35 2.59 5.80
C ASP A 502 -34.26 2.71 4.73
N VAL A 503 -33.33 3.65 4.90
CA VAL A 503 -32.14 3.77 4.05
C VAL A 503 -31.27 2.52 4.14
N GLN A 504 -31.12 1.92 5.34
CA GLN A 504 -30.41 0.66 5.50
C GLN A 504 -31.07 -0.46 4.67
N HIS A 505 -32.40 -0.57 4.68
CA HIS A 505 -33.10 -1.58 3.86
C HIS A 505 -32.93 -1.33 2.35
N GLN A 506 -32.95 -0.07 1.91
CA GLN A 506 -32.69 0.29 0.51
C GLN A 506 -31.25 -0.06 0.08
N ILE A 507 -30.26 0.22 0.94
CA ILE A 507 -28.84 -0.15 0.71
C ILE A 507 -28.72 -1.67 0.56
N LEU A 508 -29.32 -2.44 1.46
CA LEU A 508 -29.30 -3.91 1.40
C LEU A 508 -29.95 -4.44 0.12
N THR A 509 -31.06 -3.83 -0.31
CA THR A 509 -31.77 -4.21 -1.53
C THR A 509 -30.96 -3.89 -2.79
N ALA A 510 -30.29 -2.73 -2.83
CA ALA A 510 -29.40 -2.35 -3.93
C ALA A 510 -28.20 -3.30 -4.01
N ALA A 511 -27.57 -3.61 -2.87
CA ALA A 511 -26.47 -4.56 -2.78
C ALA A 511 -26.87 -5.95 -3.28
N HIS A 512 -28.04 -6.45 -2.85
CA HIS A 512 -28.55 -7.75 -3.29
C HIS A 512 -28.72 -7.84 -4.82
N LYS A 513 -29.31 -6.82 -5.45
CA LYS A 513 -29.49 -6.77 -6.91
C LYS A 513 -28.17 -6.86 -7.68
N ARG A 514 -27.08 -6.30 -7.12
CA ARG A 514 -25.74 -6.36 -7.72
C ARG A 514 -25.07 -7.71 -7.49
N PHE A 515 -25.14 -8.25 -6.27
CA PHE A 515 -24.53 -9.55 -5.95
C PHE A 515 -25.13 -10.73 -6.72
N LEU A 516 -26.44 -10.71 -7.03
CA LEU A 516 -27.08 -11.74 -7.85
C LEU A 516 -26.45 -11.91 -9.25
N LYS A 517 -25.76 -10.89 -9.76
CA LYS A 517 -25.06 -10.95 -11.05
C LYS A 517 -23.72 -11.68 -10.98
N GLY A 518 -23.21 -11.98 -9.79
CA GLY A 518 -21.85 -12.50 -9.57
C GLY A 518 -21.67 -14.02 -9.61
N GLY A 519 -22.73 -14.76 -9.95
CA GLY A 519 -22.67 -16.21 -10.11
C GLY A 519 -22.52 -17.03 -8.81
N PRO A 520 -22.67 -18.36 -8.87
CA PRO A 520 -22.83 -19.22 -7.70
C PRO A 520 -21.56 -19.34 -6.83
N ARG A 521 -20.35 -19.15 -7.38
CA ARG A 521 -19.09 -19.23 -6.61
C ARG A 521 -18.96 -18.07 -5.61
N ARG A 522 -19.30 -16.83 -6.01
CA ARG A 522 -19.19 -15.61 -5.18
C ARG A 522 -20.35 -15.46 -4.19
N LEU A 523 -21.53 -15.93 -4.56
CA LEU A 523 -22.72 -15.89 -3.68
C LEU A 523 -22.52 -16.64 -2.36
N LYS A 524 -21.68 -17.69 -2.34
CA LYS A 524 -21.32 -18.43 -1.12
C LYS A 524 -20.76 -17.56 0.00
N HIS A 525 -19.96 -16.55 -0.35
CA HIS A 525 -19.26 -15.71 0.61
C HIS A 525 -19.98 -14.39 0.91
N THR A 526 -20.75 -13.87 -0.05
CA THR A 526 -21.35 -12.53 0.02
C THR A 526 -22.77 -12.52 0.60
N LEU A 527 -23.56 -13.57 0.38
CA LEU A 527 -24.94 -13.63 0.88
C LEU A 527 -25.06 -13.84 2.39
N PRO A 528 -24.24 -14.68 3.07
CA PRO A 528 -24.38 -14.88 4.52
C PRO A 528 -24.17 -13.59 5.33
N PRO A 529 -23.12 -12.76 5.10
CA PRO A 529 -22.96 -11.48 5.78
C PRO A 529 -24.14 -10.53 5.55
N LEU A 530 -24.69 -10.50 4.33
CA LEU A 530 -25.85 -9.67 3.99
C LEU A 530 -27.10 -10.10 4.75
N ALA A 531 -27.32 -11.42 4.88
CA ALA A 531 -28.42 -11.98 5.66
C ALA A 531 -28.29 -11.61 7.15
N PHE A 532 -27.10 -11.72 7.74
CA PHE A 532 -26.87 -11.31 9.14
C PHE A 532 -27.11 -9.81 9.36
N LEU A 533 -26.66 -8.96 8.44
CA LEU A 533 -26.90 -7.51 8.52
C LEU A 533 -28.40 -7.17 8.38
N ALA A 534 -29.12 -7.90 7.55
CA ALA A 534 -30.58 -7.78 7.46
C ALA A 534 -31.26 -8.23 8.77
N LEU A 535 -30.83 -9.32 9.40
CA LEU A 535 -31.35 -9.76 10.71
C LEU A 535 -31.05 -8.75 11.83
N GLN A 536 -29.87 -8.14 11.84
CA GLN A 536 -29.56 -7.04 12.77
C GLN A 536 -30.46 -5.81 12.51
N THR A 537 -30.79 -5.54 11.25
CA THR A 537 -31.71 -4.46 10.89
C THR A 537 -33.13 -4.75 11.43
N VAL A 538 -33.59 -6.01 11.41
CA VAL A 538 -34.88 -6.41 12.03
C VAL A 538 -34.90 -6.10 13.53
N GLN A 539 -33.82 -6.39 14.26
CA GLN A 539 -33.72 -6.06 15.69
C GLN A 539 -33.81 -4.55 15.95
N ARG A 540 -33.18 -3.73 15.09
CA ARG A 540 -33.23 -2.27 15.19
C ARG A 540 -34.60 -1.68 14.84
N ILE A 541 -35.26 -2.23 13.82
CA ILE A 541 -36.63 -1.82 13.44
C ILE A 541 -37.57 -2.08 14.62
N LYS A 542 -37.53 -3.27 15.23
CA LYS A 542 -38.38 -3.57 16.38
C LYS A 542 -38.10 -2.65 17.58
N ALA A 543 -36.84 -2.37 17.90
CA ALA A 543 -36.51 -1.43 18.98
C ALA A 543 -37.05 -0.01 18.72
N ARG A 544 -37.17 0.40 17.44
CA ARG A 544 -37.80 1.66 17.04
C ARG A 544 -39.33 1.61 17.02
N GLU A 545 -39.91 0.49 16.62
CA GLU A 545 -41.37 0.25 16.71
C GLU A 545 -41.81 0.32 18.18
N GLU A 546 -41.05 -0.27 19.10
CA GLU A 546 -41.30 -0.17 20.56
C GLU A 546 -41.11 1.25 21.11
N ALA A 547 -40.25 2.06 20.47
CA ALA A 547 -40.06 3.47 20.80
C ALA A 547 -41.16 4.39 20.21
N GLY A 548 -42.02 3.87 19.32
CA GLY A 548 -43.14 4.59 18.74
C GLY A 548 -42.85 5.39 17.47
N ASP A 549 -41.73 5.12 16.78
CA ASP A 549 -41.36 5.79 15.52
C ASP A 549 -42.21 5.28 14.33
N ALA A 550 -42.62 6.20 13.44
CA ALA A 550 -43.28 5.85 12.20
C ALA A 550 -42.25 5.33 11.17
N LEU A 551 -42.32 4.04 10.83
CA LEU A 551 -41.39 3.37 9.93
C LEU A 551 -42.11 2.97 8.63
N ASP A 552 -41.49 3.23 7.49
CA ASP A 552 -42.03 2.85 6.17
C ASP A 552 -41.77 1.36 5.86
N SER A 553 -40.66 0.80 6.37
CA SER A 553 -40.34 -0.63 6.25
C SER A 553 -40.64 -1.40 7.54
N SER A 554 -41.64 -2.28 7.48
CA SER A 554 -42.00 -3.17 8.59
C SER A 554 -41.00 -4.32 8.77
N CYS A 555 -40.94 -4.91 9.97
CA CYS A 555 -40.20 -6.16 10.21
C CYS A 555 -40.52 -7.27 9.18
N LYS A 556 -41.77 -7.31 8.67
CA LYS A 556 -42.23 -8.26 7.66
C LYS A 556 -41.52 -8.11 6.31
N THR A 557 -41.32 -6.88 5.82
CA THR A 557 -40.70 -6.65 4.51
C THR A 557 -39.23 -7.04 4.51
N VAL A 558 -38.52 -6.73 5.59
CA VAL A 558 -37.12 -7.14 5.76
C VAL A 558 -36.99 -8.66 5.90
N LEU A 559 -37.89 -9.31 6.63
CA LEU A 559 -37.89 -10.78 6.74
C LEU A 559 -38.21 -11.47 5.41
N GLN A 560 -39.18 -10.98 4.64
CA GLN A 560 -39.46 -11.48 3.29
C GLN A 560 -38.25 -11.28 2.34
N PHE A 561 -37.56 -10.16 2.48
CA PHE A 561 -36.29 -9.93 1.77
C PHE A 561 -35.22 -10.95 2.20
N THR A 562 -35.05 -11.21 3.51
CA THR A 562 -34.12 -12.26 3.98
C THR A 562 -34.49 -13.65 3.48
N HIS A 563 -35.78 -13.96 3.36
CA HIS A 563 -36.23 -15.20 2.75
C HIS A 563 -35.74 -15.31 1.29
N GLY A 564 -35.91 -14.25 0.50
CA GLY A 564 -35.39 -14.20 -0.87
C GLY A 564 -33.87 -14.39 -0.94
N LEU A 565 -33.12 -13.79 -0.01
CA LEU A 565 -31.66 -13.94 0.08
C LEU A 565 -31.25 -15.40 0.35
N ILE A 566 -31.87 -16.03 1.35
CA ILE A 566 -31.50 -17.38 1.77
C ILE A 566 -31.98 -18.40 0.74
N ALA A 567 -33.12 -18.18 0.08
CA ALA A 567 -33.58 -19.01 -1.04
C ALA A 567 -32.61 -18.95 -2.24
N ALA A 568 -32.05 -17.78 -2.54
CA ALA A 568 -31.00 -17.65 -3.56
C ALA A 568 -29.71 -18.38 -3.16
N LEU A 569 -29.38 -18.40 -1.86
CA LEU A 569 -28.25 -19.17 -1.32
C LEU A 569 -28.52 -20.69 -1.36
N ALA A 570 -29.75 -21.12 -1.12
CA ALA A 570 -30.16 -22.52 -1.18
C ALA A 570 -29.98 -23.14 -2.57
N ALA A 571 -30.13 -22.34 -3.64
CA ALA A 571 -29.84 -22.79 -5.01
C ALA A 571 -28.34 -23.06 -5.28
N VAL A 572 -27.46 -22.71 -4.34
CA VAL A 572 -26.00 -22.89 -4.41
C VAL A 572 -25.63 -24.11 -3.55
N PRO A 573 -24.57 -24.90 -3.89
CA PRO A 573 -24.18 -26.08 -3.11
C PRO A 573 -23.53 -25.72 -1.77
N MET A 574 -24.31 -25.16 -0.83
CA MET A 574 -24.02 -24.93 0.59
C MET A 574 -25.30 -25.05 1.44
N ALA A 575 -25.97 -26.20 1.34
CA ALA A 575 -27.24 -26.46 2.02
C ALA A 575 -27.18 -26.28 3.55
N GLU A 576 -26.06 -26.66 4.19
CA GLU A 576 -25.89 -26.52 5.65
C GLU A 576 -25.92 -25.08 6.13
N THR A 577 -25.24 -24.18 5.43
CA THR A 577 -25.18 -22.75 5.80
C THR A 577 -26.53 -22.08 5.55
N ALA A 578 -27.19 -22.43 4.43
CA ALA A 578 -28.53 -21.96 4.14
C ALA A 578 -29.54 -22.40 5.20
N LEU A 579 -29.48 -23.67 5.64
CA LEU A 579 -30.31 -24.19 6.72
C LEU A 579 -30.06 -23.45 8.04
N GLN A 580 -28.81 -23.23 8.43
CA GLN A 580 -28.50 -22.47 9.65
C GLN A 580 -29.00 -21.02 9.58
N LEU A 581 -28.90 -20.36 8.43
CA LEU A 581 -29.44 -19.02 8.21
C LEU A 581 -30.97 -19.00 8.26
N PHE A 582 -31.65 -20.00 7.67
CA PHE A 582 -33.10 -20.13 7.80
C PHE A 582 -33.53 -20.31 9.25
N LEU A 583 -32.79 -21.10 10.04
CA LEU A 583 -33.07 -21.26 11.47
C LEU A 583 -32.80 -19.98 12.27
N ALA A 584 -31.73 -19.25 11.97
CA ALA A 584 -31.45 -17.97 12.61
C ALA A 584 -32.50 -16.89 12.26
N ALA A 585 -32.97 -16.89 11.01
CA ALA A 585 -34.06 -16.04 10.55
C ALA A 585 -35.40 -16.44 11.20
N ALA A 586 -35.68 -17.73 11.34
CA ALA A 586 -36.85 -18.24 12.05
C ALA A 586 -36.85 -17.83 13.53
N TYR A 587 -35.70 -17.93 14.20
CA TYR A 587 -35.54 -17.46 15.59
C TYR A 587 -35.76 -15.95 15.71
N SER A 588 -35.21 -15.17 14.78
CA SER A 588 -35.42 -13.72 14.77
C SER A 588 -36.87 -13.37 14.46
N ALA A 589 -37.53 -14.11 13.56
CA ALA A 589 -38.94 -13.91 13.23
C ALA A 589 -39.87 -14.27 14.41
N SER A 590 -39.52 -15.28 15.21
CA SER A 590 -40.28 -15.66 16.40
C SER A 590 -40.03 -14.69 17.55
N GLU A 591 -38.84 -14.66 18.14
CA GLU A 591 -38.60 -13.91 19.38
C GLU A 591 -38.59 -12.39 19.18
N VAL A 592 -38.01 -11.94 18.06
CA VAL A 592 -37.96 -10.51 17.72
C VAL A 592 -39.27 -10.13 17.03
N ALA A 593 -39.53 -10.51 15.79
CA ALA A 593 -40.69 -9.95 15.08
C ALA A 593 -42.07 -10.44 15.59
N ARG A 594 -42.15 -11.55 16.34
CA ARG A 594 -43.40 -12.22 16.76
C ARG A 594 -44.35 -12.54 15.60
N LEU A 595 -43.79 -12.89 14.43
CA LEU A 595 -44.55 -13.22 13.23
C LEU A 595 -44.58 -14.74 13.00
N GLU A 596 -45.67 -15.39 13.43
CA GLU A 596 -45.84 -16.85 13.37
C GLU A 596 -45.75 -17.41 11.95
N LEU A 597 -46.51 -16.83 11.01
CA LEU A 597 -46.60 -17.33 9.61
C LEU A 597 -45.23 -17.36 8.92
N ILE A 598 -44.45 -16.29 9.08
CA ILE A 598 -43.12 -16.17 8.45
C ILE A 598 -42.13 -17.12 9.11
N ALA A 599 -42.17 -17.24 10.44
CA ALA A 599 -41.34 -18.21 11.16
C ALA A 599 -41.65 -19.65 10.72
N TYR A 600 -42.93 -19.98 10.52
CA TYR A 600 -43.37 -21.28 10.05
C TYR A 600 -42.88 -21.56 8.60
N GLU A 601 -43.00 -20.60 7.69
CA GLU A 601 -42.45 -20.69 6.33
C GLU A 601 -40.94 -20.97 6.34
N PHE A 602 -40.17 -20.29 7.20
CA PHE A 602 -38.73 -20.54 7.33
C PHE A 602 -38.41 -21.96 7.81
N PHE A 603 -39.18 -22.51 8.76
CA PHE A 603 -39.01 -23.89 9.18
C PHE A 603 -39.39 -24.90 8.09
N GLU A 604 -40.43 -24.63 7.29
CA GLU A 604 -40.78 -25.49 6.17
C GLU A 604 -39.67 -25.53 5.12
N GLN A 605 -39.10 -24.39 4.75
CA GLN A 605 -37.94 -24.35 3.84
C GLN A 605 -36.72 -25.05 4.43
N ALA A 606 -36.44 -24.87 5.71
CA ALA A 606 -35.35 -25.58 6.39
C ALA A 606 -35.55 -27.11 6.37
N PHE A 607 -36.79 -27.59 6.50
CA PHE A 607 -37.10 -29.01 6.39
C PHE A 607 -36.97 -29.55 4.96
N ILE A 608 -37.34 -28.78 3.94
CA ILE A 608 -37.14 -29.17 2.54
C ILE A 608 -35.65 -29.35 2.26
N LEU A 609 -34.81 -28.38 2.66
CA LEU A 609 -33.35 -28.48 2.52
C LEU A 609 -32.76 -29.68 3.25
N TYR A 610 -33.30 -30.00 4.43
CA TYR A 610 -32.88 -31.18 5.18
C TYR A 610 -33.19 -32.48 4.43
N GLU A 611 -34.33 -32.57 3.74
CA GLU A 611 -34.74 -33.78 3.03
C GLU A 611 -34.05 -33.95 1.65
N GLU A 612 -33.83 -32.85 0.93
CA GLU A 612 -33.37 -32.90 -0.47
C GLU A 612 -31.87 -32.69 -0.63
N ASP A 613 -31.24 -31.83 0.18
CA ASP A 613 -29.92 -31.25 -0.15
C ASP A 613 -28.79 -31.58 0.84
N ILE A 614 -29.05 -32.28 1.95
CA ILE A 614 -28.00 -32.71 2.90
C ILE A 614 -27.56 -34.15 2.61
N PRO A 615 -26.37 -34.38 2.03
CA PRO A 615 -25.95 -35.72 1.61
C PRO A 615 -25.22 -36.52 2.70
N ASP A 616 -24.64 -35.87 3.72
CA ASP A 616 -23.80 -36.53 4.72
C ASP A 616 -24.56 -36.84 6.03
N SER A 617 -24.41 -38.08 6.50
CA SER A 617 -25.05 -38.59 7.73
C SER A 617 -24.61 -37.82 8.98
N ARG A 618 -23.39 -37.27 9.02
CA ARG A 618 -22.93 -36.48 10.18
C ARG A 618 -23.52 -35.06 10.15
N SER A 619 -23.63 -34.49 8.96
CA SER A 619 -24.30 -33.21 8.73
C SER A 619 -25.79 -33.27 9.02
N GLU A 620 -26.49 -34.37 8.65
CA GLU A 620 -27.88 -34.61 9.02
C GLU A 620 -28.10 -34.54 10.55
N VAL A 621 -27.24 -35.20 11.33
CA VAL A 621 -27.35 -35.19 12.80
C VAL A 621 -27.17 -33.77 13.35
N THR A 622 -26.19 -33.03 12.83
CA THR A 622 -25.87 -31.67 13.27
C THR A 622 -26.98 -30.68 12.89
N ALA A 623 -27.52 -30.81 11.67
CA ALA A 623 -28.65 -30.03 11.18
C ALA A 623 -29.90 -30.30 12.01
N LEU A 624 -30.20 -31.58 12.30
CA LEU A 624 -31.34 -31.95 13.13
C LEU A 624 -31.21 -31.42 14.56
N GLN A 625 -30.03 -31.50 15.16
CA GLN A 625 -29.76 -30.89 16.47
C GLN A 625 -29.99 -29.37 16.46
N SER A 626 -29.58 -28.69 15.38
CA SER A 626 -29.78 -27.26 15.20
C SER A 626 -31.26 -26.90 15.06
N ILE A 627 -32.03 -27.69 14.27
CA ILE A 627 -33.48 -27.53 14.14
C ILE A 627 -34.15 -27.71 15.50
N VAL A 628 -33.82 -28.78 16.23
CA VAL A 628 -34.38 -29.08 17.56
C VAL A 628 -34.05 -27.96 18.55
N GLY A 629 -32.81 -27.48 18.58
CA GLY A 629 -32.39 -26.38 19.45
C GLY A 629 -33.10 -25.06 19.14
N CYS A 630 -33.28 -24.74 17.85
CA CYS A 630 -34.00 -23.54 17.43
C CYS A 630 -35.50 -23.63 17.77
N LEU A 631 -36.14 -24.76 17.43
CA LEU A 631 -37.56 -25.01 17.70
C LEU A 631 -37.87 -25.05 19.21
N HIS A 632 -36.93 -25.51 20.03
CA HIS A 632 -37.06 -25.45 21.49
C HIS A 632 -37.10 -24.01 22.02
N ARG A 633 -36.31 -23.10 21.42
CA ARG A 633 -36.24 -21.69 21.83
C ARG A 633 -37.40 -20.83 21.31
N CYS A 634 -38.07 -21.23 20.22
CA CYS A 634 -39.17 -20.46 19.65
C CYS A 634 -40.48 -20.64 20.45
N ARG A 635 -41.08 -19.54 20.92
CA ARG A 635 -42.33 -19.56 21.72
C ARG A 635 -43.58 -18.97 21.06
N VAL A 636 -43.44 -18.51 19.83
CA VAL A 636 -44.51 -17.77 19.12
C VAL A 636 -45.50 -18.67 18.38
N PHE A 637 -45.18 -19.94 18.17
CA PHE A 637 -46.06 -20.86 17.45
C PHE A 637 -47.32 -21.22 18.24
N SER A 638 -48.44 -21.33 17.53
CA SER A 638 -49.66 -21.96 18.02
C SER A 638 -49.44 -23.44 18.35
N ALA A 639 -50.27 -23.97 19.25
CA ALA A 639 -50.22 -25.38 19.64
C ALA A 639 -50.28 -26.33 18.42
N GLU A 640 -51.14 -26.02 17.44
CA GLU A 640 -51.30 -26.82 16.21
C GLU A 640 -50.07 -26.73 15.29
N SER A 641 -49.60 -25.51 14.99
CA SER A 641 -48.41 -25.31 14.14
C SER A 641 -47.15 -25.90 14.79
N ARG A 642 -47.03 -25.80 16.11
CA ARG A 642 -45.91 -26.40 16.84
C ARG A 642 -45.97 -27.92 16.84
N GLU A 643 -47.14 -28.51 17.05
CA GLU A 643 -47.32 -29.97 17.02
C GLU A 643 -46.89 -30.55 15.66
N THR A 644 -47.28 -29.91 14.55
CA THR A 644 -46.90 -30.38 13.21
C THR A 644 -45.39 -30.31 12.98
N LEU A 645 -44.73 -29.22 13.36
CA LEU A 645 -43.27 -29.06 13.25
C LEU A 645 -42.51 -30.05 14.14
N VAL A 646 -42.95 -30.23 15.39
CA VAL A 646 -42.35 -31.19 16.34
C VAL A 646 -42.54 -32.63 15.86
N HIS A 647 -43.71 -32.96 15.30
CA HIS A 647 -43.96 -34.28 14.74
C HIS A 647 -43.05 -34.56 13.53
N LYS A 648 -42.87 -33.58 12.63
CA LYS A 648 -41.90 -33.68 11.51
C LYS A 648 -40.47 -33.87 12.01
N ALA A 649 -39.99 -33.04 12.94
CA ALA A 649 -38.65 -33.13 13.53
C ALA A 649 -38.41 -34.48 14.23
N THR A 650 -39.38 -34.94 15.01
CA THR A 650 -39.34 -36.24 15.68
C THR A 650 -39.36 -37.39 14.66
N GLY A 651 -40.07 -37.22 13.55
CA GLY A 651 -40.03 -38.14 12.41
C GLY A 651 -38.63 -38.34 11.85
N TYR A 652 -37.88 -37.25 11.64
CA TYR A 652 -36.50 -37.29 11.12
C TYR A 652 -35.53 -38.02 12.04
N SER A 653 -35.67 -37.88 13.36
CA SER A 653 -34.84 -38.63 14.32
C SER A 653 -34.93 -40.16 14.14
N GLY A 654 -36.06 -40.66 13.64
CA GLY A 654 -36.27 -42.07 13.33
C GLY A 654 -35.74 -42.53 11.98
N LYS A 655 -35.48 -41.59 11.05
CA LYS A 655 -34.99 -41.86 9.69
C LYS A 655 -33.45 -41.90 9.59
N LEU A 656 -32.72 -41.41 10.59
CA LEU A 656 -31.24 -41.42 10.62
C LEU A 656 -30.69 -42.84 10.43
N LEU A 657 -29.53 -43.02 9.79
CA LEU A 657 -29.00 -44.35 9.50
C LEU A 657 -28.41 -45.07 10.72
N LYS A 658 -27.70 -44.34 11.59
CA LYS A 658 -26.94 -44.91 12.72
C LYS A 658 -27.78 -44.96 14.00
N LYS A 659 -27.85 -46.13 14.64
CA LYS A 659 -28.61 -46.35 15.89
C LYS A 659 -28.18 -45.47 17.07
N PRO A 660 -26.87 -45.22 17.32
CA PRO A 660 -26.46 -44.30 18.37
C PRO A 660 -26.95 -42.87 18.14
N ASP A 661 -26.88 -42.41 16.89
CA ASP A 661 -27.31 -41.07 16.51
C ASP A 661 -28.84 -40.94 16.55
N GLN A 662 -29.59 -41.97 16.12
CA GLN A 662 -31.04 -42.06 16.33
C GLN A 662 -31.39 -41.92 17.82
N CYS A 663 -30.69 -42.63 18.70
CA CYS A 663 -30.95 -42.60 20.14
C CYS A 663 -30.74 -41.20 20.73
N ARG A 664 -29.59 -40.57 20.41
CA ARG A 664 -29.27 -39.20 20.87
C ARG A 664 -30.21 -38.14 20.29
N ALA A 665 -30.60 -38.28 19.02
CA ALA A 665 -31.57 -37.40 18.39
C ALA A 665 -32.96 -37.50 19.03
N VAL A 666 -33.44 -38.73 19.32
CA VAL A 666 -34.72 -38.94 20.02
C VAL A 666 -34.67 -38.39 21.45
N CYS A 667 -33.55 -38.53 22.16
CA CYS A 667 -33.35 -37.90 23.46
C CYS A 667 -33.40 -36.37 23.33
N SER A 668 -32.75 -35.79 22.32
CA SER A 668 -32.81 -34.34 22.07
C SER A 668 -34.24 -33.88 21.74
N CYS A 669 -35.00 -34.66 20.96
CA CYS A 669 -36.40 -34.36 20.65
C CYS A 669 -37.31 -34.40 21.89
N SER A 670 -36.94 -35.10 22.96
CA SER A 670 -37.70 -35.06 24.21
C SER A 670 -37.78 -33.64 24.80
N HIS A 671 -36.73 -32.82 24.60
CA HIS A 671 -36.70 -31.42 25.06
C HIS A 671 -37.67 -30.54 24.26
N LEU A 672 -38.14 -30.96 23.08
CA LEU A 672 -39.18 -30.22 22.37
C LEU A 672 -40.51 -30.26 23.13
N PHE A 673 -40.78 -31.30 23.91
CA PHE A 673 -42.02 -31.45 24.67
C PHE A 673 -41.94 -30.84 26.07
N TRP A 674 -40.78 -30.27 26.44
CA TRP A 674 -40.51 -29.75 27.76
C TRP A 674 -39.66 -28.47 27.68
N GLN A 675 -40.31 -27.32 27.73
CA GLN A 675 -39.63 -26.01 27.72
C GLN A 675 -39.35 -25.51 29.14
N ASP A 676 -38.16 -24.92 29.33
CA ASP A 676 -37.78 -24.27 30.57
C ASP A 676 -38.57 -22.97 30.80
N ILE A 677 -38.96 -22.72 32.04
CA ILE A 677 -39.59 -21.46 32.45
C ILE A 677 -38.46 -20.45 32.70
N PRO A 678 -38.46 -19.25 32.09
CA PRO A 678 -37.49 -18.21 32.43
C PRO A 678 -37.66 -17.77 33.89
N GLU A 679 -36.55 -17.48 34.57
CA GLU A 679 -36.60 -16.92 35.93
C GLU A 679 -37.36 -15.58 35.92
N GLY A 680 -38.54 -15.53 36.53
CA GLY A 680 -39.35 -14.31 36.71
C GLY A 680 -40.71 -14.28 36.02
N GLU A 681 -41.10 -15.29 35.24
CA GLU A 681 -42.45 -15.40 34.67
C GLU A 681 -43.21 -16.58 35.29
N ASP A 682 -44.41 -16.32 35.82
CA ASP A 682 -45.31 -17.40 36.27
C ASP A 682 -45.79 -18.21 35.06
N ALA A 683 -45.94 -19.52 35.24
CA ALA A 683 -46.36 -20.49 34.22
C ALA A 683 -47.73 -20.20 33.55
N GLY A 684 -48.41 -19.12 33.93
CA GLY A 684 -49.71 -18.68 33.41
C GLY A 684 -49.81 -17.22 32.96
N SER A 685 -48.73 -16.42 32.99
CA SER A 685 -48.79 -15.05 32.47
C SER A 685 -48.57 -15.01 30.96
N SER A 686 -49.65 -14.92 30.19
CA SER A 686 -49.61 -14.57 28.76
C SER A 686 -49.26 -13.09 28.60
N ALA A 687 -47.96 -12.75 28.60
CA ALA A 687 -47.53 -11.46 28.09
C ALA A 687 -47.69 -11.45 26.55
N ASP A 688 -48.11 -10.31 26.00
CA ASP A 688 -48.48 -10.07 24.59
C ASP A 688 -47.84 -11.03 23.55
N GLY A 689 -48.61 -12.03 23.11
CA GLY A 689 -48.24 -12.91 21.98
C GLY A 689 -47.26 -14.06 22.27
N VAL A 690 -46.85 -14.29 23.52
CA VAL A 690 -46.00 -15.44 23.90
C VAL A 690 -46.87 -16.55 24.48
N GLN A 691 -46.84 -17.74 23.88
CA GLN A 691 -47.58 -18.89 24.40
C GLN A 691 -46.91 -19.43 25.67
N PRO A 692 -47.69 -19.97 26.63
CA PRO A 692 -47.12 -20.58 27.83
C PRO A 692 -46.18 -21.74 27.45
N PRO A 693 -45.11 -21.97 28.25
CA PRO A 693 -44.13 -23.00 27.95
C PRO A 693 -44.78 -24.38 27.90
N VAL A 694 -44.51 -25.12 26.81
CA VAL A 694 -45.09 -26.45 26.61
C VAL A 694 -44.48 -27.44 27.61
N ARG A 695 -45.34 -28.10 28.39
CA ARG A 695 -44.98 -29.17 29.33
C ARG A 695 -45.90 -30.37 29.14
N ASP A 696 -45.50 -31.26 28.24
CA ASP A 696 -46.20 -32.53 28.02
C ASP A 696 -45.38 -33.68 28.61
N ALA A 697 -45.77 -34.09 29.81
CA ALA A 697 -45.11 -35.17 30.55
C ALA A 697 -45.29 -36.55 29.88
N ASP A 698 -46.37 -36.76 29.14
CA ASP A 698 -46.68 -38.04 28.49
C ASP A 698 -45.85 -38.21 27.22
N ALA A 699 -45.75 -37.16 26.40
CA ALA A 699 -44.93 -37.15 25.20
C ALA A 699 -43.44 -37.34 25.51
N VAL A 700 -42.91 -36.70 26.56
CA VAL A 700 -41.52 -36.91 27.02
C VAL A 700 -41.27 -38.38 27.37
N MET A 701 -42.20 -39.02 28.09
CA MET A 701 -42.08 -40.43 28.44
C MET A 701 -42.13 -41.35 27.22
N VAL A 702 -42.93 -41.02 26.20
CA VAL A 702 -42.97 -41.77 24.94
C VAL A 702 -41.62 -41.67 24.21
N CYS A 703 -41.03 -40.49 24.12
CA CYS A 703 -39.71 -40.28 23.53
C CYS A 703 -38.61 -41.04 24.28
N LEU A 704 -38.56 -40.95 25.60
CA LEU A 704 -37.57 -41.64 26.41
C LEU A 704 -37.71 -43.17 26.36
N LYS A 705 -38.94 -43.71 26.36
CA LYS A 705 -39.19 -45.14 26.13
C LYS A 705 -38.76 -45.57 24.72
N ARG A 706 -38.95 -44.72 23.72
CA ARG A 706 -38.48 -44.96 22.35
C ARG A 706 -36.95 -44.97 22.28
N ALA A 707 -36.26 -44.05 22.95
CA ALA A 707 -34.80 -44.02 23.05
C ALA A 707 -34.26 -45.31 23.71
N LEU A 708 -34.86 -45.76 24.81
CA LEU A 708 -34.50 -47.04 25.45
C LEU A 708 -34.68 -48.24 24.52
N LYS A 709 -35.76 -48.30 23.74
CA LYS A 709 -35.96 -49.36 22.72
C LYS A 709 -34.85 -49.35 21.65
N ILE A 710 -34.42 -48.17 21.22
CA ILE A 710 -33.34 -48.01 20.23
C ILE A 710 -31.99 -48.42 20.83
N ALA A 711 -31.70 -48.04 22.08
CA ALA A 711 -30.50 -48.45 22.80
C ALA A 711 -30.42 -49.98 22.99
N ASN A 712 -31.53 -50.62 23.39
CA ASN A 712 -31.62 -52.08 23.47
C ASN A 712 -31.41 -52.76 22.10
N ALA A 713 -31.97 -52.19 21.03
CA ALA A 713 -31.74 -52.71 19.68
C ALA A 713 -30.27 -52.56 19.24
N ALA A 714 -29.60 -51.47 19.62
CA ALA A 714 -28.18 -51.26 19.35
C ALA A 714 -27.30 -52.28 20.11
N GLN A 715 -27.63 -52.57 21.36
CA GLN A 715 -26.99 -53.62 22.15
C GLN A 715 -27.13 -55.00 21.50
N GLN A 716 -28.34 -55.36 21.05
CA GLN A 716 -28.59 -56.63 20.35
C GLN A 716 -27.82 -56.74 19.03
N GLN A 717 -27.72 -55.66 18.26
CA GLN A 717 -26.93 -55.63 17.02
C GLN A 717 -25.43 -55.77 17.30
N SER A 718 -24.92 -55.14 18.35
CA SER A 718 -23.52 -55.27 18.77
C SER A 718 -23.17 -56.69 19.21
N ALA A 719 -24.10 -57.37 19.89
CA ALA A 719 -23.94 -58.76 20.31
C ALA A 719 -23.91 -59.75 19.12
N VAL A 720 -24.72 -59.50 18.08
CA VAL A 720 -24.79 -60.35 16.87
C VAL A 720 -23.60 -60.12 15.93
N ALA A 721 -23.05 -58.90 15.86
CA ALA A 721 -21.98 -58.55 14.93
C ALA A 721 -20.56 -59.01 15.35
N LEU A 722 -20.42 -59.77 16.44
CA LEU A 722 -19.12 -60.20 17.03
C LEU A 722 -18.15 -59.04 17.35
N LYS A 723 -18.62 -57.79 17.32
CA LYS A 723 -17.90 -56.58 17.75
C LYS A 723 -18.08 -56.38 19.26
N ALA A 724 -17.58 -57.33 20.05
CA ALA A 724 -17.69 -57.31 21.52
C ALA A 724 -16.86 -56.18 22.19
N SER A 725 -16.08 -55.42 21.42
CA SER A 725 -15.28 -54.29 21.89
C SER A 725 -15.98 -52.93 21.83
N ASP A 726 -17.14 -52.81 21.17
CA ASP A 726 -17.83 -51.52 21.04
C ASP A 726 -18.67 -51.22 22.30
N THR A 727 -18.11 -50.41 23.21
CA THR A 727 -18.76 -49.90 24.44
C THR A 727 -19.80 -48.79 24.18
N SER A 728 -20.04 -48.44 22.92
CA SER A 728 -20.88 -47.31 22.50
C SER A 728 -22.34 -47.41 22.97
N HIS A 729 -22.89 -48.62 23.05
CA HIS A 729 -24.26 -48.86 23.51
C HIS A 729 -24.44 -48.59 25.01
N VAL A 730 -23.43 -48.88 25.83
CA VAL A 730 -23.45 -48.58 27.28
C VAL A 730 -23.36 -47.08 27.53
N CYS A 731 -22.57 -46.36 26.72
CA CYS A 731 -22.54 -44.90 26.73
C CYS A 731 -23.94 -44.29 26.48
N LEU A 732 -24.72 -44.86 25.56
CA LEU A 732 -26.10 -44.42 25.31
C LEU A 732 -27.03 -44.63 26.51
N PHE A 733 -26.89 -45.71 27.26
CA PHE A 733 -27.71 -45.91 28.47
C PHE A 733 -27.37 -44.92 29.58
N VAL A 734 -26.09 -44.55 29.73
CA VAL A 734 -25.67 -43.48 30.66
C VAL A 734 -26.18 -42.12 30.18
N ASP A 735 -26.13 -41.84 28.87
CA ASP A 735 -26.72 -40.62 28.27
C ASP A 735 -28.22 -40.53 28.56
N ILE A 736 -28.97 -41.62 28.34
CA ILE A 736 -30.42 -41.69 28.63
C ILE A 736 -30.67 -41.46 30.13
N LEU A 737 -29.89 -42.11 31.01
CA LEU A 737 -30.01 -41.93 32.46
C LEU A 737 -29.85 -40.45 32.84
N ASN A 738 -28.87 -39.74 32.27
CA ASN A 738 -28.68 -38.32 32.53
C ASN A 738 -29.88 -37.47 32.06
N HIS A 739 -30.54 -37.80 30.93
CA HIS A 739 -31.76 -37.11 30.50
C HIS A 739 -32.95 -37.39 31.44
N TYR A 740 -33.10 -38.63 31.91
CA TYR A 740 -34.12 -38.95 32.92
C TYR A 740 -33.88 -38.19 34.24
N LEU A 741 -32.62 -38.05 34.66
CA LEU A 741 -32.25 -37.27 35.83
C LEU A 741 -32.58 -35.79 35.63
N TYR A 742 -32.29 -35.22 34.46
CA TYR A 742 -32.65 -33.82 34.16
C TYR A 742 -34.16 -33.56 34.27
N TYR A 743 -35.01 -34.41 33.67
CA TYR A 743 -36.46 -34.25 33.77
C TYR A 743 -37.01 -34.49 35.18
N PHE A 744 -36.31 -35.31 35.96
CA PHE A 744 -36.62 -35.51 37.37
C PHE A 744 -36.34 -34.26 38.20
N GLU A 745 -35.22 -33.56 37.94
CA GLU A 745 -34.90 -32.27 38.57
C GLU A 745 -35.92 -31.18 38.17
N GLN A 746 -36.41 -31.21 36.93
CA GLN A 746 -37.41 -30.26 36.41
C GLN A 746 -38.85 -30.53 36.89
N GLY A 747 -39.07 -31.54 37.74
CA GLY A 747 -40.35 -31.83 38.38
C GLY A 747 -41.38 -32.54 37.50
N ASN A 748 -40.94 -33.37 36.54
CA ASN A 748 -41.86 -34.16 35.72
C ASN A 748 -42.59 -35.23 36.56
N THR A 749 -43.92 -35.13 36.65
CA THR A 749 -44.77 -36.01 37.49
C THR A 749 -44.75 -37.48 37.05
N ASN A 750 -44.44 -37.76 35.79
CA ASN A 750 -44.47 -39.11 35.24
C ASN A 750 -43.18 -39.91 35.47
N ILE A 751 -42.08 -39.24 35.84
CA ILE A 751 -40.80 -39.90 36.12
C ILE A 751 -40.76 -40.22 37.61
N THR A 752 -41.14 -41.45 37.95
CA THR A 752 -41.10 -41.93 39.34
C THR A 752 -39.68 -42.38 39.72
N PRO A 753 -39.32 -42.29 41.02
CA PRO A 753 -38.03 -42.78 41.51
C PRO A 753 -37.83 -44.29 41.24
N SER A 754 -38.92 -45.06 41.13
CA SER A 754 -38.87 -46.48 40.74
C SER A 754 -38.35 -46.72 39.32
N VAL A 755 -38.70 -45.85 38.36
CA VAL A 755 -38.21 -45.96 36.97
C VAL A 755 -36.72 -45.62 36.92
N LEU A 756 -36.30 -44.58 37.63
CA LEU A 756 -34.88 -44.22 37.77
C LEU A 756 -34.06 -45.33 38.43
N GLN A 757 -34.59 -45.96 39.49
CA GLN A 757 -33.94 -47.09 40.15
C GLN A 757 -33.75 -48.28 39.20
N SER A 758 -34.79 -48.64 38.45
CA SER A 758 -34.71 -49.72 37.46
C SER A 758 -33.69 -49.44 36.35
N LEU A 759 -33.54 -48.17 35.95
CA LEU A 759 -32.57 -47.76 34.93
C LEU A 759 -31.14 -47.74 35.48
N LEU A 760 -30.95 -47.31 36.73
CA LEU A 760 -29.67 -47.38 37.44
C LEU A 760 -29.20 -48.84 37.57
N GLU A 761 -30.10 -49.75 37.96
CA GLU A 761 -29.83 -51.18 38.03
C GLU A 761 -29.42 -51.74 36.65
N LEU A 762 -30.16 -51.37 35.59
CA LEU A 762 -29.83 -51.77 34.22
C LEU A 762 -28.44 -51.30 33.79
N VAL A 763 -28.12 -50.02 34.00
CA VAL A 763 -26.80 -49.45 33.66
C VAL A 763 -25.69 -50.11 34.50
N SER A 764 -25.93 -50.36 35.79
CA SER A 764 -24.95 -51.00 36.67
C SER A 764 -24.61 -52.43 36.24
N ASN A 765 -25.61 -53.17 35.77
CA ASN A 765 -25.44 -54.53 35.25
C ASN A 765 -24.63 -54.53 33.95
N GLU A 766 -24.89 -53.57 33.04
CA GLU A 766 -24.13 -53.46 31.79
C GLU A 766 -22.69 -52.96 32.00
N MET A 767 -22.46 -52.10 33.00
CA MET A 767 -21.13 -51.64 33.40
C MET A 767 -20.30 -52.74 34.09
N ALA A 768 -20.94 -53.79 34.62
CA ALA A 768 -20.25 -54.92 35.26
C ALA A 768 -19.49 -55.81 34.26
N ASN A 769 -19.80 -55.72 32.96
CA ASN A 769 -19.13 -56.45 31.89
C ASN A 769 -17.64 -56.07 31.75
N ASP A 770 -16.75 -57.05 31.58
CA ASP A 770 -15.28 -56.86 31.60
C ASP A 770 -14.72 -56.02 30.44
N HIS A 771 -15.47 -55.86 29.36
CA HIS A 771 -15.12 -54.97 28.25
C HIS A 771 -15.37 -53.49 28.59
N CYS A 772 -16.37 -53.17 29.41
CA CYS A 772 -16.70 -51.80 29.82
C CYS A 772 -15.67 -51.23 30.81
N LYS A 773 -15.09 -52.09 31.67
CA LYS A 773 -14.04 -51.70 32.64
C LYS A 773 -12.70 -51.33 31.99
N LYS A 774 -12.49 -51.69 30.72
CA LYS A 774 -11.26 -51.34 29.98
C LYS A 774 -11.33 -49.94 29.38
N ASP A 775 -12.52 -49.35 29.27
CA ASP A 775 -12.75 -48.02 28.72
C ASP A 775 -12.80 -46.97 29.85
N ALA A 776 -11.63 -46.38 30.15
CA ALA A 776 -11.45 -45.44 31.25
C ALA A 776 -12.35 -44.19 31.13
N ALA A 777 -12.74 -43.79 29.90
CA ALA A 777 -13.58 -42.62 29.68
C ALA A 777 -15.04 -42.88 30.07
N LEU A 778 -15.58 -44.06 29.74
CA LEU A 778 -16.94 -44.46 30.09
C LEU A 778 -17.10 -44.66 31.60
N GLU A 779 -16.12 -45.29 32.26
CA GLU A 779 -16.12 -45.47 33.71
C GLU A 779 -16.05 -44.12 34.44
N ALA A 780 -15.24 -43.18 33.96
CA ALA A 780 -15.19 -41.83 34.49
C ALA A 780 -16.53 -41.08 34.31
N PHE A 781 -17.18 -41.24 33.15
CA PHE A 781 -18.48 -40.63 32.86
C PHE A 781 -19.57 -41.14 33.81
N TYR A 782 -19.70 -42.46 33.96
CA TYR A 782 -20.65 -43.07 34.89
C TYR A 782 -20.37 -42.69 36.35
N ARG A 783 -19.10 -42.70 36.76
CA ARG A 783 -18.69 -42.29 38.11
C ARG A 783 -19.05 -40.82 38.39
N ASN A 784 -18.96 -39.94 37.40
CA ASN A 784 -19.36 -38.54 37.54
C ASN A 784 -20.89 -38.40 37.66
N THR A 785 -21.68 -39.17 36.90
CA THR A 785 -23.14 -39.24 37.08
C THR A 785 -23.50 -39.70 38.49
N LEU A 786 -22.85 -40.74 39.02
CA LEU A 786 -23.11 -41.21 40.39
C LEU A 786 -22.71 -40.17 41.45
N LYS A 787 -21.60 -39.44 41.24
CA LYS A 787 -21.22 -38.31 42.11
C LYS A 787 -22.26 -37.18 42.06
N HIS A 788 -22.83 -36.89 40.89
CA HIS A 788 -23.91 -35.89 40.75
C HIS A 788 -25.13 -36.30 41.56
N ILE A 789 -25.59 -37.55 41.43
CA ILE A 789 -26.72 -38.08 42.23
C ILE A 789 -26.40 -38.01 43.73
N ALA A 790 -25.18 -38.40 44.15
CA ALA A 790 -24.75 -38.33 45.55
C ALA A 790 -24.61 -36.89 46.08
N TRP A 791 -24.31 -35.94 45.21
CA TRP A 791 -24.25 -34.51 45.54
C TRP A 791 -25.66 -33.92 45.68
N GLN A 792 -26.58 -34.22 44.75
CA GLN A 792 -27.98 -33.78 44.83
C GLN A 792 -28.68 -34.30 46.09
N LYS A 793 -28.38 -35.54 46.52
CA LYS A 793 -28.84 -36.10 47.81
C LYS A 793 -28.39 -35.32 49.05
N LYS A 794 -27.28 -34.58 48.97
CA LYS A 794 -26.73 -33.81 50.10
C LYS A 794 -27.28 -32.38 50.17
N ARG A 795 -27.99 -31.91 49.16
CA ARG A 795 -28.62 -30.58 49.18
C ARG A 795 -29.91 -30.64 50.02
N GLU A 796 -30.08 -29.68 50.92
CA GLU A 796 -31.29 -29.56 51.78
C GLU A 796 -32.50 -28.92 51.05
N ASP A 797 -32.34 -28.58 49.77
CA ASP A 797 -33.38 -27.98 48.92
C ASP A 797 -34.49 -29.00 48.57
N GLY A 798 -35.66 -28.53 48.11
CA GLY A 798 -36.82 -29.37 47.73
C GLY A 798 -36.50 -30.47 46.70
N VAL A 799 -35.44 -30.29 45.91
CA VAL A 799 -34.91 -31.28 44.98
C VAL A 799 -34.22 -32.44 45.71
N GLY A 800 -33.50 -32.19 46.81
CA GLY A 800 -32.79 -33.24 47.56
C GLY A 800 -33.71 -34.31 48.15
N LYS A 801 -34.92 -33.91 48.58
CA LYS A 801 -35.97 -34.83 49.07
C LYS A 801 -36.50 -35.78 47.99
N LEU A 802 -36.47 -35.38 46.73
CA LEU A 802 -36.88 -36.24 45.61
C LEU A 802 -35.85 -37.36 45.36
N TYR A 803 -34.58 -37.14 45.70
CA TYR A 803 -33.48 -38.10 45.47
C TYR A 803 -33.26 -39.10 46.62
N GLU A 804 -33.83 -38.87 47.81
CA GLU A 804 -33.77 -39.78 48.96
C GLU A 804 -34.14 -41.25 48.67
N PRO A 805 -35.20 -41.57 47.90
CA PRO A 805 -35.60 -42.95 47.63
C PRO A 805 -34.70 -43.73 46.65
N LEU A 806 -33.76 -43.09 45.97
CA LEU A 806 -32.86 -43.75 45.03
C LEU A 806 -31.74 -44.50 45.78
N GLN A 807 -31.40 -45.72 45.39
CA GLN A 807 -30.25 -46.46 45.92
C GLN A 807 -29.12 -46.44 44.88
N ILE A 808 -27.96 -45.90 45.27
CA ILE A 808 -26.74 -45.82 44.43
C ILE A 808 -25.87 -47.04 44.69
#